data_AF-G0UZK1-F1
#
_entry.id   AF-G0UZK1-F1
#
_cell.length_a   1.000
_cell.length_b   1.000
_cell.length_c   1.000
_cell.angle_alpha   90.00
_cell.angle_beta   90.00
_cell.angle_gamma   90.00
#
_symmetry.space_group_name_H-M   'P 1'
#
loop_
_entity.id
_entity.type
_entity.pdbx_description
1 polymer ?
#
loop_
_entity_poly.entity_id
_entity_poly.type
_entity_poly.pdbx_seq_one_letter_code
_entity_poly.pdbx_strand_id
1 'polypeptide(L)'
;MSQQKGKKHRSDFLDDDCGQSALQLAARGSAIIVELLRLAQYIPPEFLQPERSEYSKIISDFSYFKKTESFEKDISCSEELQQKDEVFGNTHVEFLDRCFKLFRGVFGYVVELNRFVEEILDGMYVSHSIESILADIDGKQILCEIYHLYGVMLLLLDQKFGGKIREYILVSFVRYKGTSEPNMMDVTSLCRSTGYQWNSEHGLPPDYPVSYFNRVPVDKKVVGTIIGRIRSDDIYQMSYNYPAPEHRSAALSLQGAVLYVLLFFKPEILRHEGPVMREIVDKHFADNWIINYYMGFTADLMVAWCGFPAAKAAISGTVTVDNIGYYMIRQRQSMSSVQDAIDDVLREGVLTEQYVLDNIHSTLLPLIREANVVLRWFVLHTHRLDGNNFYSHDNVGVYQMVAGCVTDEDIVMLLLRTAQLEFTLRAMFAALLKQKRPRWEASRQEGVMKMTKLAAFFSGKHVLSDDLSDPQLESWFTEISGRIEGLEYANSTIASRKIQKLIKALESVQEFHQVDSNLQVVQFVQDARFLLKQMIRYINIENKVLITIATVGDVSYAWESMATHNNYVMTIQKKIKQKPDLAVQMRAVFMKLASLLELPCNRIDQGAQNDARLLVALESTSEFYSGELVSFARRVLHVIPTSIFHILRQVMDILTNHLRECPTKLARKEMKQQSQLDIRKALSTHTADIVKYASGILAMESTLVGIIQVDPHQLLEDGIRKELVEQITTELHMSLLFDNKKPPSATDFNEELTRLAQKLNGIRASFEYIQDYVNVHGLRIWLEEFSRIVNFNVEMECNAFLQKKLYPWESQYQSESIPIPYFQPTSGGSTYSFLGGITQHLIAITDPSHAFFLKAYGAWFGRSSLEEVVGTRTFASIREAIGSMGLVALDRMMCFIIAKNLQQLLKIIRLTLEPVEETVANIMDELCSSTHMPRKTVDLYNKLVKILNGSASGEDGGGVIETVEHNYILVKDHFGEATKLMVFIGRIQLMRMMIANELRSFCKLNSGSLFAALSTVNEALLTDLRHHYHSPDTHPMPGEIINAVSPYLDCVGITDALTKVYVTSKPIPSLVFYLVVLTLRNVSRMHYDERLASMTPVHQKYLIDPEAFIMTLALLLKQFHSDQLVLFLNHLSRVACAFVRIYYDDTVQQQQQQKQQQQKQKQKQVPEKDQLDDVLPSTAEIIVHIVRAVAEATGIPTLDLHRTFPATLCGDFRIPVSKGKK
;
A
#
# COMPACT_ATOMS: atom_id res chain seq x y z
N MET A 1 -5.74 -8.15 28.54
CA MET A 1 -6.24 -8.71 29.81
C MET A 1 -5.27 -9.69 30.50
N SER A 2 -4.00 -9.80 30.07
CA SER A 2 -3.00 -10.76 30.58
C SER A 2 -2.07 -10.23 31.69
N GLN A 3 -2.01 -8.92 31.93
CA GLN A 3 -0.98 -8.29 32.78
C GLN A 3 -0.94 -8.73 34.25
N GLN A 4 -2.01 -9.30 34.82
CA GLN A 4 -2.04 -9.65 36.25
C GLN A 4 -1.78 -11.13 36.58
N LYS A 5 -1.64 -12.03 35.60
CA LYS A 5 -1.42 -13.47 35.87
C LYS A 5 0.03 -13.95 35.70
N GLY A 6 0.91 -13.18 35.05
CA GLY A 6 2.31 -13.56 34.84
C GLY A 6 3.23 -13.45 36.06
N LYS A 7 2.82 -12.73 37.12
CA LYS A 7 3.69 -12.44 38.28
C LYS A 7 3.89 -13.61 39.28
N LYS A 8 3.23 -14.76 39.12
CA LYS A 8 3.22 -15.82 40.17
C LYS A 8 4.08 -17.07 39.87
N HIS A 9 4.75 -17.13 38.72
CA HIS A 9 5.62 -18.25 38.34
C HIS A 9 6.83 -17.76 37.52
N ARG A 10 7.65 -16.87 38.08
CA ARG A 10 8.99 -16.61 37.55
C ARG A 10 10.00 -17.35 38.40
N SER A 11 11.00 -17.96 37.77
CA SER A 11 12.12 -18.55 38.48
C SER A 11 13.00 -17.45 39.07
N ASP A 12 13.70 -17.80 40.14
CA ASP A 12 14.67 -16.90 40.79
C ASP A 12 15.77 -16.44 39.81
N PHE A 13 16.10 -17.25 38.79
CA PHE A 13 17.06 -16.87 37.74
C PHE A 13 16.57 -15.71 36.88
N LEU A 14 15.31 -15.75 36.42
CA LEU A 14 14.78 -14.71 35.53
C LEU A 14 14.60 -13.36 36.23
N ASP A 15 14.50 -13.34 37.57
CA ASP A 15 14.41 -12.10 38.35
C ASP A 15 15.79 -11.58 38.79
N ASP A 16 16.88 -12.32 38.56
CA ASP A 16 18.27 -11.92 38.80
C ASP A 16 18.86 -11.10 37.61
N ASP A 17 19.90 -10.31 37.87
CA ASP A 17 20.54 -9.42 36.88
C ASP A 17 21.04 -10.19 35.65
N CYS A 18 21.61 -11.39 35.86
CA CYS A 18 22.06 -12.26 34.76
C CYS A 18 20.89 -12.72 33.88
N GLY A 19 19.77 -13.13 34.48
CA GLY A 19 18.59 -13.55 33.75
C GLY A 19 17.90 -12.40 33.04
N GLN A 20 17.90 -11.20 33.64
CA GLN A 20 17.40 -9.98 33.02
C GLN A 20 18.23 -9.57 31.80
N SER A 21 19.56 -9.62 31.87
CA SER A 21 20.45 -9.39 30.71
C SER A 21 20.19 -10.38 29.58
N ALA A 22 20.01 -11.67 29.89
CA ALA A 22 19.65 -12.70 28.91
C ALA A 22 18.26 -12.44 28.27
N LEU A 23 17.26 -12.06 29.08
CA LEU A 23 15.93 -11.68 28.59
C LEU A 23 15.96 -10.47 27.66
N GLN A 24 16.75 -9.45 27.98
CA GLN A 24 16.90 -8.29 27.12
C GLN A 24 17.54 -8.65 25.77
N LEU A 25 18.54 -9.54 25.76
CA LEU A 25 19.11 -10.07 24.52
C LEU A 25 18.06 -10.82 23.71
N ALA A 26 17.34 -11.79 24.30
CA ALA A 26 16.30 -12.54 23.59
C ALA A 26 15.18 -11.64 23.03
N ALA A 27 14.76 -10.63 23.80
CA ALA A 27 13.78 -9.64 23.38
C ALA A 27 14.27 -8.79 22.21
N ARG A 28 15.50 -8.25 22.28
CA ARG A 28 16.12 -7.50 21.18
C ARG A 28 16.25 -8.35 19.92
N GLY A 29 16.61 -9.62 20.07
CA GLY A 29 16.76 -10.52 18.94
C GLY A 29 15.45 -10.77 18.20
N SER A 30 14.37 -10.97 18.96
CA SER A 30 13.02 -11.08 18.38
C SER A 30 12.61 -9.79 17.65
N ALA A 31 12.90 -8.62 18.22
CA ALA A 31 12.59 -7.33 17.59
C ALA A 31 13.39 -7.08 16.29
N ILE A 32 14.67 -7.44 16.26
CA ILE A 32 15.53 -7.31 15.06
C ILE A 32 14.99 -8.18 13.91
N ILE A 33 14.57 -9.42 14.20
CA ILE A 33 14.01 -10.31 13.18
C ILE A 33 12.71 -9.74 12.61
N VAL A 34 11.83 -9.16 13.44
CA VAL A 34 10.62 -8.50 12.94
C VAL A 34 10.95 -7.34 12.02
N GLU A 35 11.89 -6.46 12.40
CA GLU A 35 12.28 -5.32 11.57
C GLU A 35 12.95 -5.78 10.26
N LEU A 36 13.71 -6.88 10.29
CA LEU A 36 14.26 -7.53 9.10
C LEU A 36 13.15 -7.98 8.15
N LEU A 37 12.17 -8.72 8.67
CA LEU A 37 11.06 -9.24 7.86
C LEU A 37 10.20 -8.10 7.30
N ARG A 38 9.97 -7.04 8.07
CA ARG A 38 9.25 -5.85 7.64
C ARG A 38 9.97 -5.12 6.51
N LEU A 39 11.25 -4.77 6.69
CA LEU A 39 12.00 -4.03 5.68
C LEU A 39 12.20 -4.83 4.39
N ALA A 40 12.28 -6.17 4.48
CA ALA A 40 12.39 -7.03 3.32
C ALA A 40 11.18 -6.96 2.38
N GLN A 41 9.98 -6.62 2.88
CA GLN A 41 8.77 -6.48 2.06
C GLN A 41 8.75 -5.18 1.24
N TYR A 42 9.54 -4.17 1.63
CA TYR A 42 9.54 -2.84 1.01
C TYR A 42 10.87 -2.49 0.32
N ILE A 43 11.65 -3.50 -0.11
CA ILE A 43 12.86 -3.25 -0.90
C ILE A 43 12.46 -2.66 -2.26
N PRO A 44 12.93 -1.45 -2.62
CA PRO A 44 12.58 -0.81 -3.88
C PRO A 44 13.03 -1.65 -5.10
N PRO A 45 12.22 -1.71 -6.17
CA PRO A 45 12.51 -2.52 -7.36
C PRO A 45 13.85 -2.17 -8.03
N GLU A 46 14.31 -0.94 -7.87
CA GLU A 46 15.60 -0.44 -8.34
C GLU A 46 16.78 -1.21 -7.75
N PHE A 47 16.67 -1.70 -6.51
CA PHE A 47 17.71 -2.53 -5.87
C PHE A 47 17.57 -4.02 -6.21
N LEU A 48 16.35 -4.49 -6.50
CA LEU A 48 16.09 -5.89 -6.86
C LEU A 48 16.58 -6.23 -8.28
N GLN A 49 16.38 -5.31 -9.23
CA GLN A 49 16.75 -5.47 -10.64
C GLN A 49 17.38 -4.18 -11.18
N PRO A 50 18.59 -3.82 -10.73
CA PRO A 50 19.22 -2.55 -11.10
C PRO A 50 19.43 -2.42 -12.60
N GLU A 51 19.64 -3.51 -13.34
CA GLU A 51 19.85 -3.50 -14.79
C GLU A 51 18.63 -3.04 -15.59
N ARG A 52 17.43 -3.21 -15.03
CA ARG A 52 16.16 -2.77 -15.65
C ARG A 52 15.77 -1.36 -15.24
N SER A 53 16.50 -0.78 -14.30
CA SER A 53 16.24 0.55 -13.77
C SER A 53 16.96 1.64 -14.57
N GLU A 54 16.36 2.83 -14.62
CA GLU A 54 17.03 4.03 -15.15
C GLU A 54 18.25 4.46 -14.32
N TYR A 55 18.36 3.94 -13.10
CA TYR A 55 19.45 4.18 -12.15
C TYR A 55 20.56 3.12 -12.23
N SER A 56 20.56 2.24 -13.23
CA SER A 56 21.56 1.18 -13.43
C SER A 56 23.01 1.68 -13.38
N LYS A 57 23.29 2.90 -13.87
CA LYS A 57 24.62 3.51 -13.85
C LYS A 57 25.01 4.15 -12.51
N ILE A 58 24.06 4.31 -11.59
CA ILE A 58 24.21 4.98 -10.28
C ILE A 58 24.29 3.97 -9.14
N ILE A 59 23.67 2.80 -9.32
CA ILE A 59 23.70 1.70 -8.35
C ILE A 59 24.94 0.84 -8.61
N SER A 60 25.75 0.61 -7.57
CA SER A 60 26.95 -0.20 -7.64
C SER A 60 27.10 -1.08 -6.41
N ASP A 61 27.74 -2.24 -6.56
CA ASP A 61 28.07 -3.13 -5.44
C ASP A 61 29.40 -2.72 -4.78
N PHE A 62 29.95 -3.56 -3.90
CA PHE A 62 31.21 -3.27 -3.22
C PHE A 62 32.43 -3.07 -4.15
N SER A 63 32.31 -3.33 -5.45
CA SER A 63 33.34 -2.93 -6.42
C SER A 63 33.52 -1.40 -6.52
N TYR A 64 32.50 -0.62 -6.13
CA TYR A 64 32.56 0.83 -6.00
C TYR A 64 33.78 1.31 -5.21
N PHE A 65 34.06 0.69 -4.05
CA PHE A 65 35.15 1.10 -3.16
C PHE A 65 36.55 0.96 -3.79
N LYS A 66 36.69 0.19 -4.88
CA LYS A 66 37.95 0.08 -5.65
C LYS A 66 38.05 1.08 -6.80
N LYS A 67 36.93 1.67 -7.22
CA LYS A 67 36.77 2.47 -8.43
C LYS A 67 36.04 3.80 -8.18
N THR A 68 36.11 4.31 -6.94
CA THR A 68 35.37 5.50 -6.49
C THR A 68 35.60 6.70 -7.42
N GLU A 69 36.86 7.04 -7.70
CA GLU A 69 37.19 8.22 -8.53
C GLU A 69 36.63 8.12 -9.95
N SER A 70 36.74 6.96 -10.60
CA SER A 70 36.19 6.76 -11.94
C SER A 70 34.66 6.84 -11.96
N PHE A 71 34.01 6.24 -10.96
CA PHE A 71 32.54 6.19 -10.89
C PHE A 71 31.94 7.59 -10.66
N GLU A 72 32.48 8.34 -9.71
CA GLU A 72 32.00 9.71 -9.45
C GLU A 72 32.35 10.66 -10.61
N LYS A 73 33.47 10.45 -11.31
CA LYS A 73 33.81 11.21 -12.51
C LYS A 73 32.79 10.98 -13.63
N ASP A 74 32.40 9.73 -13.87
CA ASP A 74 31.40 9.38 -14.91
C ASP A 74 30.04 10.05 -14.65
N ILE A 75 29.62 10.12 -13.38
CA ILE A 75 28.41 10.86 -12.98
C ILE A 75 28.63 12.37 -13.19
N SER A 76 29.76 12.91 -12.75
CA SER A 76 30.04 14.35 -12.83
C SER A 76 30.14 14.90 -14.27
N CYS A 77 30.54 14.07 -15.23
CA CYS A 77 30.67 14.46 -16.64
C CYS A 77 29.33 14.47 -17.40
N SER A 78 28.23 13.99 -16.80
CA SER A 78 26.91 13.92 -17.44
C SER A 78 25.86 14.64 -16.61
N GLU A 79 25.31 15.73 -17.13
CA GLU A 79 24.21 16.48 -16.49
C GLU A 79 22.97 15.58 -16.26
N GLU A 80 22.72 14.63 -17.16
CA GLU A 80 21.62 13.66 -17.02
C GLU A 80 21.84 12.71 -15.82
N LEU A 81 23.06 12.20 -15.65
CA LEU A 81 23.37 11.31 -14.52
C LEU A 81 23.39 12.06 -13.19
N GLN A 82 23.85 13.31 -13.15
CA GLN A 82 23.79 14.15 -11.94
C GLN A 82 22.34 14.36 -11.48
N GLN A 83 21.44 14.69 -12.41
CA GLN A 83 20.01 14.85 -12.09
C GLN A 83 19.40 13.54 -11.58
N LYS A 84 19.72 12.41 -12.22
CA LYS A 84 19.26 11.09 -11.76
C LYS A 84 19.83 10.72 -10.40
N ASP A 85 21.09 11.04 -10.11
CA ASP A 85 21.75 10.77 -8.84
C ASP A 85 21.14 11.59 -7.69
N GLU A 86 20.84 12.87 -7.92
CA GLU A 86 20.15 13.73 -6.95
C GLU A 86 18.74 13.22 -6.65
N VAL A 87 17.97 12.86 -7.69
CA VAL A 87 16.62 12.29 -7.52
C VAL A 87 16.67 10.95 -6.78
N PHE A 88 17.62 10.08 -7.13
CA PHE A 88 17.80 8.78 -6.48
C PHE A 88 18.14 8.95 -4.99
N GLY A 89 19.10 9.83 -4.67
CA GLY A 89 19.49 10.12 -3.29
C GLY A 89 18.34 10.67 -2.46
N ASN A 90 17.64 11.70 -2.96
CA ASN A 90 16.50 12.32 -2.25
C ASN A 90 15.34 11.35 -2.02
N THR A 91 15.13 10.41 -2.94
CA THR A 91 14.05 9.41 -2.88
C THR A 91 14.34 8.32 -1.85
N HIS A 92 15.57 7.77 -1.82
CA HIS A 92 15.86 6.54 -1.07
C HIS A 92 16.52 6.75 0.30
N VAL A 93 16.93 7.97 0.65
CA VAL A 93 17.77 8.21 1.83
C VAL A 93 17.19 7.71 3.15
N GLU A 94 15.87 7.79 3.33
CA GLU A 94 15.18 7.32 4.54
C GLU A 94 15.16 5.79 4.63
N PHE A 95 14.90 5.11 3.51
CA PHE A 95 14.99 3.65 3.41
C PHE A 95 16.41 3.15 3.68
N LEU A 96 17.41 3.79 3.07
CA LEU A 96 18.82 3.45 3.25
C LEU A 96 19.25 3.58 4.72
N ASP A 97 18.83 4.65 5.40
CA ASP A 97 19.10 4.86 6.84
C ASP A 97 18.47 3.76 7.71
N ARG A 98 17.23 3.37 7.39
CA ARG A 98 16.53 2.32 8.13
C ARG A 98 17.17 0.93 7.93
N CYS A 99 17.57 0.60 6.70
CA CYS A 99 18.34 -0.62 6.41
C CYS A 99 19.71 -0.64 7.10
N PHE A 100 20.45 0.48 7.10
CA PHE A 100 21.73 0.54 7.79
C PHE A 100 21.57 0.31 9.30
N LYS A 101 20.56 0.91 9.93
CA LYS A 101 20.23 0.67 11.35
C LYS A 101 19.90 -0.80 11.63
N LEU A 102 19.18 -1.48 10.73
CA LEU A 102 18.94 -2.92 10.84
C LEU A 102 20.25 -3.72 10.79
N PHE A 103 21.09 -3.49 9.79
CA PHE A 103 22.36 -4.22 9.63
C PHE A 103 23.31 -3.98 10.81
N ARG A 104 23.36 -2.73 11.30
CA ARG A 104 24.05 -2.37 12.54
C ARG A 104 23.44 -3.04 13.76
N GLY A 105 22.11 -3.20 13.81
CA GLY A 105 21.40 -3.94 14.86
C GLY A 105 21.82 -5.40 14.94
N VAL A 106 21.94 -6.09 13.80
CA VAL A 106 22.43 -7.48 13.73
C VAL A 106 23.87 -7.59 14.23
N PHE A 107 24.76 -6.68 13.79
CA PHE A 107 26.14 -6.64 14.27
C PHE A 107 26.22 -6.32 15.78
N GLY A 108 25.45 -5.33 16.24
CA GLY A 108 25.40 -4.93 17.64
C GLY A 108 24.92 -6.06 18.56
N TYR A 109 23.96 -6.87 18.09
CA TYR A 109 23.45 -8.04 18.83
C TYR A 109 24.56 -9.03 19.17
N VAL A 110 25.39 -9.43 18.20
CA VAL A 110 26.45 -10.41 18.44
C VAL A 110 27.59 -9.85 19.29
N VAL A 111 27.90 -8.55 19.15
CA VAL A 111 28.89 -7.88 20.01
C VAL A 111 28.40 -7.89 21.47
N GLU A 112 27.12 -7.60 21.70
CA GLU A 112 26.54 -7.61 23.04
C GLU A 112 26.42 -9.04 23.61
N LEU A 113 26.08 -10.02 22.78
CA LEU A 113 26.09 -11.44 23.15
C LEU A 113 27.47 -11.90 23.60
N ASN A 114 28.51 -11.60 22.82
CA ASN A 114 29.88 -11.97 23.18
C ASN A 114 30.31 -11.28 24.48
N ARG A 115 30.00 -10.00 24.65
CA ARG A 115 30.26 -9.28 25.90
C ARG A 115 29.53 -9.92 27.10
N PHE A 116 28.26 -10.29 26.94
CA PHE A 116 27.49 -10.95 28.00
C PHE A 116 28.13 -12.28 28.41
N VAL A 117 28.62 -13.06 27.45
CA VAL A 117 29.32 -14.32 27.72
C VAL A 117 30.67 -14.07 28.41
N GLU A 118 31.43 -13.07 27.97
CA GLU A 118 32.68 -12.65 28.62
C GLU A 118 32.44 -12.22 30.08
N GLU A 119 31.40 -11.42 30.35
CA GLU A 119 31.00 -11.01 31.70
C GLU A 119 30.68 -12.21 32.61
N ILE A 120 30.01 -13.25 32.10
CA ILE A 120 29.76 -14.48 32.85
C ILE A 120 31.07 -15.23 33.14
N LEU A 121 31.95 -15.35 32.15
CA LEU A 121 33.23 -16.06 32.30
C LEU A 121 34.20 -15.34 33.23
N ASP A 122 34.18 -14.00 33.24
CA ASP A 122 34.97 -13.15 34.13
C ASP A 122 34.39 -13.11 35.56
N GLY A 123 33.23 -13.71 35.79
CA GLY A 123 32.58 -13.80 37.10
C GLY A 123 31.92 -12.51 37.56
N MET A 124 31.53 -11.63 36.63
CA MET A 124 30.78 -10.40 36.94
C MET A 124 29.42 -10.70 37.58
N TYR A 125 28.80 -11.82 37.19
CA TYR A 125 27.59 -12.35 37.82
C TYR A 125 27.99 -13.36 38.90
N VAL A 126 28.18 -12.88 40.13
CA VAL A 126 28.76 -13.63 41.26
C VAL A 126 28.07 -14.98 41.55
N SER A 127 26.77 -15.08 41.25
CA SER A 127 25.94 -16.28 41.44
C SER A 127 25.96 -17.28 40.28
N HIS A 128 26.51 -16.90 39.11
CA HIS A 128 26.29 -17.65 37.87
C HIS A 128 27.56 -17.98 37.10
N SER A 129 27.67 -19.23 36.67
CA SER A 129 28.58 -19.70 35.63
C SER A 129 27.75 -20.26 34.46
N ILE A 130 28.39 -20.53 33.32
CA ILE A 130 27.71 -21.19 32.20
C ILE A 130 27.10 -22.53 32.63
N GLU A 131 27.77 -23.29 33.50
CA GLU A 131 27.27 -24.56 34.03
C GLU A 131 26.08 -24.38 34.98
N SER A 132 26.05 -23.34 35.82
CA SER A 132 24.92 -23.09 36.72
C SER A 132 23.69 -22.61 35.95
N ILE A 133 23.88 -21.75 34.94
CA ILE A 133 22.81 -21.29 34.04
C ILE A 133 22.22 -22.48 33.29
N LEU A 134 23.05 -23.40 32.80
CA LEU A 134 22.60 -24.60 32.10
C LEU A 134 21.96 -25.67 33.02
N ALA A 135 22.13 -25.55 34.33
CA ALA A 135 21.46 -26.40 35.32
C ALA A 135 20.05 -25.88 35.66
N ASP A 136 19.83 -24.56 35.61
CA ASP A 136 18.51 -23.94 35.75
C ASP A 136 17.63 -24.18 34.52
N ILE A 137 16.32 -24.33 34.72
CA ILE A 137 15.37 -24.66 33.63
C ILE A 137 15.18 -23.49 32.66
N ASP A 138 15.03 -22.27 33.19
CA ASP A 138 14.81 -21.09 32.37
C ASP A 138 16.14 -20.58 31.80
N GLY A 139 17.22 -20.67 32.57
CA GLY A 139 18.59 -20.36 32.15
C GLY A 139 19.03 -21.15 30.92
N LYS A 140 18.83 -22.48 30.91
CA LYS A 140 19.19 -23.30 29.75
C LYS A 140 18.33 -23.01 28.52
N GLN A 141 17.05 -22.68 28.68
CA GLN A 141 16.20 -22.31 27.54
C GLN A 141 16.66 -21.00 26.92
N ILE A 142 16.81 -19.96 27.73
CA ILE A 142 17.10 -18.63 27.21
C ILE A 142 18.49 -18.51 26.60
N LEU A 143 19.48 -19.18 27.21
CA LEU A 143 20.83 -19.20 26.66
C LEU A 143 20.85 -19.89 25.29
N CYS A 144 20.09 -20.98 25.11
CA CYS A 144 19.91 -21.60 23.78
C CYS A 144 19.26 -20.64 22.77
N GLU A 145 18.18 -19.96 23.18
CA GLU A 145 17.40 -19.06 22.32
C GLU A 145 18.22 -17.88 21.82
N ILE A 146 19.07 -17.26 22.65
CA ILE A 146 19.85 -16.07 22.26
C ILE A 146 20.84 -16.39 21.11
N TYR A 147 21.54 -17.53 21.18
CA TYR A 147 22.41 -17.99 20.08
C TYR A 147 21.60 -18.41 18.85
N HIS A 148 20.46 -19.07 19.06
CA HIS A 148 19.57 -19.45 17.97
C HIS A 148 19.07 -18.22 17.19
N LEU A 149 18.61 -17.17 17.88
CA LEU A 149 18.14 -15.93 17.28
C LEU A 149 19.22 -15.26 16.44
N TYR A 150 20.48 -15.23 16.88
CA TYR A 150 21.58 -14.69 16.06
C TYR A 150 21.77 -15.48 14.76
N GLY A 151 21.81 -16.82 14.86
CA GLY A 151 21.94 -17.66 13.66
C GLY A 151 20.75 -17.51 12.71
N VAL A 152 19.53 -17.36 13.25
CA VAL A 152 18.32 -17.07 12.47
C VAL A 152 18.43 -15.71 11.78
N MET A 153 18.91 -14.66 12.44
CA MET A 153 19.13 -13.35 11.79
C MET A 153 20.04 -13.47 10.58
N LEU A 154 21.15 -14.20 10.68
CA LEU A 154 22.07 -14.40 9.56
C LEU A 154 21.39 -15.14 8.39
N LEU A 155 20.72 -16.26 8.68
CA LEU A 155 20.02 -17.04 7.65
C LEU A 155 18.93 -16.22 6.95
N LEU A 156 18.12 -15.48 7.72
CA LEU A 156 17.08 -14.62 7.17
C LEU A 156 17.65 -13.41 6.43
N LEU A 157 18.78 -12.87 6.85
CA LEU A 157 19.41 -11.74 6.16
C LEU A 157 19.89 -12.14 4.76
N ASP A 158 20.38 -13.37 4.57
CA ASP A 158 20.73 -13.89 3.24
C ASP A 158 19.48 -14.25 2.43
N GLN A 159 18.49 -14.88 3.06
CA GLN A 159 17.24 -15.30 2.42
C GLN A 159 16.40 -14.11 1.93
N LYS A 160 16.31 -13.03 2.72
CA LYS A 160 15.41 -11.90 2.47
C LYS A 160 16.08 -10.69 1.84
N PHE A 161 17.33 -10.40 2.22
CA PHE A 161 18.02 -9.20 1.79
C PHE A 161 19.04 -9.41 0.68
N GLY A 162 19.27 -10.64 0.21
CA GLY A 162 20.14 -10.98 -0.93
C GLY A 162 21.57 -10.45 -0.86
N GLY A 163 22.58 -11.28 -1.08
CA GLY A 163 23.99 -10.84 -0.94
C GLY A 163 24.34 -9.56 -1.71
N LYS A 164 23.86 -9.42 -2.95
CA LYS A 164 24.10 -8.24 -3.80
C LYS A 164 23.25 -7.02 -3.44
N ILE A 165 21.99 -7.24 -3.06
CA ILE A 165 21.08 -6.17 -2.65
C ILE A 165 21.62 -5.45 -1.41
N ARG A 166 22.15 -6.19 -0.43
CA ARG A 166 22.84 -5.58 0.74
C ARG A 166 24.03 -4.72 0.32
N GLU A 167 24.82 -5.17 -0.66
CA GLU A 167 25.96 -4.42 -1.18
C GLU A 167 25.49 -3.12 -1.84
N TYR A 168 24.45 -3.17 -2.68
CA TYR A 168 23.87 -1.98 -3.32
C TYR A 168 23.36 -0.97 -2.29
N ILE A 169 22.59 -1.43 -1.30
CA ILE A 169 22.04 -0.58 -0.23
C ILE A 169 23.16 0.11 0.55
N LEU A 170 24.19 -0.64 0.96
CA LEU A 170 25.30 -0.09 1.74
C LEU A 170 26.16 0.90 0.95
N VAL A 171 26.42 0.63 -0.34
CA VAL A 171 27.17 1.56 -1.20
C VAL A 171 26.36 2.83 -1.39
N SER A 172 25.07 2.74 -1.71
CA SER A 172 24.18 3.91 -1.80
C SER A 172 24.13 4.69 -0.49
N PHE A 173 24.03 4.01 0.67
CA PHE A 173 24.08 4.66 1.98
C PHE A 173 25.38 5.45 2.16
N VAL A 174 26.53 4.83 1.88
CA VAL A 174 27.84 5.50 2.02
C VAL A 174 27.96 6.69 1.07
N ARG A 175 27.45 6.61 -0.17
CA ARG A 175 27.48 7.73 -1.13
C ARG A 175 26.70 8.95 -0.65
N TYR A 176 25.50 8.77 -0.07
CA TYR A 176 24.63 9.89 0.30
C TYR A 176 24.73 10.35 1.76
N LYS A 177 25.11 9.47 2.69
CA LYS A 177 25.24 9.78 4.14
C LYS A 177 26.69 9.84 4.62
N GLY A 178 27.64 9.33 3.84
CA GLY A 178 29.06 9.27 4.20
C GLY A 178 29.44 8.07 5.09
N THR A 179 30.68 8.07 5.56
CA THR A 179 31.28 6.97 6.34
C THR A 179 31.40 7.27 7.84
N SER A 180 30.79 8.36 8.32
CA SER A 180 30.94 8.84 9.70
C SER A 180 30.24 7.98 10.77
N GLU A 181 29.41 7.03 10.35
CA GLU A 181 28.73 6.11 11.27
C GLU A 181 29.69 5.09 11.91
N PRO A 182 29.56 4.81 13.21
CA PRO A 182 30.43 3.86 13.90
C PRO A 182 30.24 2.43 13.39
N ASN A 183 31.32 1.65 13.40
CA ASN A 183 31.36 0.24 12.99
C ASN A 183 30.95 0.00 11.52
N MET A 184 31.02 1.02 10.66
CA MET A 184 30.68 0.91 9.22
C MET A 184 31.42 -0.25 8.53
N MET A 185 32.72 -0.40 8.80
CA MET A 185 33.55 -1.44 8.19
C MET A 185 33.12 -2.85 8.61
N ASP A 186 32.78 -3.03 9.89
CA ASP A 186 32.34 -4.33 10.42
C ASP A 186 30.96 -4.70 9.89
N VAL A 187 30.04 -3.74 9.83
CA VAL A 187 28.71 -3.92 9.22
C VAL A 187 28.84 -4.28 7.74
N THR A 188 29.73 -3.60 7.00
CA THR A 188 30.02 -3.90 5.59
C THR A 188 30.62 -5.30 5.42
N SER A 189 31.52 -5.70 6.33
CA SER A 189 32.11 -7.04 6.33
C SER A 189 31.05 -8.12 6.58
N LEU A 190 30.17 -7.91 7.57
CA LEU A 190 29.06 -8.80 7.88
C LEU A 190 28.09 -8.93 6.71
N CYS A 191 27.77 -7.85 6.00
CA CYS A 191 26.74 -7.82 4.96
C CYS A 191 27.23 -8.21 3.56
N ARG A 192 28.53 -8.45 3.37
CA ARG A 192 29.12 -8.86 2.09
C ARG A 192 28.37 -10.05 1.47
N SER A 193 28.30 -10.11 0.14
CA SER A 193 27.68 -11.23 -0.54
C SER A 193 28.34 -12.56 -0.13
N THR A 194 27.51 -13.55 0.20
CA THR A 194 27.92 -14.92 0.54
C THR A 194 27.94 -15.84 -0.68
N GLY A 195 27.46 -15.35 -1.83
CA GLY A 195 27.16 -16.17 -3.01
C GLY A 195 25.84 -16.93 -2.91
N TYR A 196 25.13 -16.86 -1.77
CA TYR A 196 23.81 -17.46 -1.62
C TYR A 196 22.82 -16.81 -2.57
N GLN A 197 22.08 -17.65 -3.30
CA GLN A 197 20.98 -17.24 -4.17
C GLN A 197 19.76 -18.10 -3.85
N TRP A 198 18.65 -17.43 -3.59
CA TRP A 198 17.33 -18.07 -3.47
C TRP A 198 17.01 -18.73 -4.82
N ASN A 199 16.90 -20.06 -4.85
CA ASN A 199 16.66 -20.89 -6.05
C ASN A 199 17.80 -21.00 -7.08
N SER A 200 19.06 -21.09 -6.64
CA SER A 200 20.16 -21.43 -7.57
C SER A 200 20.08 -22.89 -8.06
N GLU A 201 20.11 -23.12 -9.38
CA GLU A 201 20.28 -24.48 -9.94
C GLU A 201 21.62 -25.13 -9.52
N HIS A 202 22.62 -24.31 -9.18
CA HIS A 202 23.96 -24.76 -8.82
C HIS A 202 24.12 -25.13 -7.34
N GLY A 203 23.04 -25.05 -6.55
CA GLY A 203 23.01 -25.41 -5.15
C GLY A 203 23.59 -24.37 -4.20
N LEU A 204 23.79 -24.78 -2.94
CA LEU A 204 24.36 -23.91 -1.91
C LEU A 204 25.85 -23.63 -2.21
N PRO A 205 26.36 -22.42 -1.94
CA PRO A 205 27.78 -22.12 -2.08
C PRO A 205 28.65 -23.04 -1.20
N PRO A 206 29.92 -23.28 -1.58
CA PRO A 206 30.82 -24.09 -0.77
C PRO A 206 30.99 -23.47 0.62
N ASP A 207 31.00 -24.32 1.65
CA ASP A 207 31.10 -23.94 3.07
C ASP A 207 29.99 -23.00 3.60
N TYR A 208 28.89 -22.82 2.87
CA TYR A 208 27.71 -22.11 3.36
C TYR A 208 26.89 -23.00 4.32
N PRO A 209 26.31 -22.45 5.42
CA PRO A 209 26.41 -21.08 5.93
C PRO A 209 27.58 -20.86 6.90
N VAL A 210 28.47 -21.84 7.09
CA VAL A 210 29.56 -21.80 8.08
C VAL A 210 30.52 -20.63 7.86
N SER A 211 30.87 -20.32 6.60
CA SER A 211 31.71 -19.17 6.28
C SER A 211 31.05 -17.84 6.67
N TYR A 212 29.72 -17.76 6.60
CA TYR A 212 28.97 -16.58 7.01
C TYR A 212 28.89 -16.46 8.53
N PHE A 213 28.58 -17.56 9.23
CA PHE A 213 28.51 -17.62 10.69
C PHE A 213 29.86 -17.29 11.36
N ASN A 214 30.98 -17.56 10.69
CA ASN A 214 32.32 -17.25 11.19
C ASN A 214 32.77 -15.79 10.94
N ARG A 215 31.98 -14.94 10.26
CA ARG A 215 32.37 -13.53 10.03
C ARG A 215 32.48 -12.73 11.32
N VAL A 216 31.59 -13.01 12.28
CA VAL A 216 31.71 -12.51 13.66
C VAL A 216 31.59 -13.74 14.57
N PRO A 217 32.73 -14.28 15.05
CA PRO A 217 32.74 -15.53 15.80
C PRO A 217 32.13 -15.37 17.19
N VAL A 218 31.59 -16.47 17.69
CA VAL A 218 31.11 -16.62 19.07
C VAL A 218 31.93 -17.69 19.79
N ASP A 219 31.84 -17.76 21.13
CA ASP A 219 32.56 -18.77 21.90
C ASP A 219 32.07 -20.19 21.58
N LYS A 220 32.92 -20.95 20.87
CA LYS A 220 32.64 -22.33 20.43
C LYS A 220 32.53 -23.33 21.59
N LYS A 221 33.17 -23.06 22.74
CA LYS A 221 33.11 -23.95 23.92
C LYS A 221 31.75 -23.83 24.59
N VAL A 222 31.23 -22.61 24.73
CA VAL A 222 29.89 -22.36 25.26
C VAL A 222 28.84 -23.03 24.35
N VAL A 223 28.90 -22.80 23.04
CA VAL A 223 28.01 -23.47 22.07
C VAL A 223 28.13 -24.99 22.14
N GLY A 224 29.35 -25.53 22.26
CA GLY A 224 29.56 -26.97 22.41
C GLY A 224 28.92 -27.56 23.66
N THR A 225 28.95 -26.82 24.78
CA THR A 225 28.30 -27.21 26.04
C THR A 225 26.78 -27.18 25.92
N ILE A 226 26.24 -26.15 25.27
CA ILE A 226 24.81 -26.05 24.95
C ILE A 226 24.35 -27.24 24.10
N ILE A 227 25.08 -27.58 23.03
CA ILE A 227 24.77 -28.74 22.17
C ILE A 227 24.80 -30.04 22.98
N GLY A 228 25.77 -30.21 23.88
CA GLY A 228 25.84 -31.36 24.79
C GLY A 228 24.62 -31.47 25.70
N ARG A 229 24.07 -30.35 26.18
CA ARG A 229 22.84 -30.31 26.98
C ARG A 229 21.60 -30.66 26.15
N ILE A 230 21.45 -30.12 24.94
CA ILE A 230 20.32 -30.46 24.03
C ILE A 230 20.29 -31.97 23.72
N ARG A 231 21.47 -32.58 23.56
CA ARG A 231 21.59 -34.02 23.32
C ARG A 231 21.16 -34.86 24.53
N SER A 232 21.41 -34.38 25.75
CA SER A 232 21.19 -35.16 26.97
C SER A 232 19.80 -34.96 27.59
N ASP A 233 19.18 -33.79 27.41
CA ASP A 233 17.97 -33.37 28.11
C ASP A 233 16.83 -32.97 27.15
N ASP A 234 15.62 -32.78 27.66
CA ASP A 234 14.50 -32.09 27.01
C ASP A 234 14.42 -30.66 27.58
N ILE A 235 15.11 -29.73 26.91
CA ILE A 235 15.34 -28.37 27.42
C ILE A 235 14.02 -27.59 27.60
N TYR A 236 13.05 -27.85 26.72
CA TYR A 236 11.75 -27.17 26.71
C TYR A 236 10.63 -27.96 27.42
N GLN A 237 10.96 -29.11 28.02
CA GLN A 237 10.01 -29.97 28.76
C GLN A 237 8.75 -30.37 27.95
N MET A 238 8.90 -30.51 26.63
CA MET A 238 7.78 -30.78 25.72
C MET A 238 7.30 -32.23 25.78
N SER A 239 8.16 -33.18 26.16
CA SER A 239 7.85 -34.61 26.22
C SER A 239 6.67 -34.91 27.16
N TYR A 240 6.46 -34.09 28.20
CA TYR A 240 5.30 -34.23 29.08
C TYR A 240 3.97 -34.05 28.33
N ASN A 241 3.93 -33.16 27.34
CA ASN A 241 2.74 -32.89 26.53
C ASN A 241 2.49 -33.97 25.46
N TYR A 242 3.49 -34.82 25.17
CA TYR A 242 3.48 -35.88 24.18
C TYR A 242 3.86 -37.23 24.81
N PRO A 243 2.94 -37.88 25.54
CA PRO A 243 3.23 -39.10 26.28
C PRO A 243 3.49 -40.32 25.38
N ALA A 244 3.03 -40.30 24.12
CA ALA A 244 3.24 -41.38 23.18
C ALA A 244 4.69 -41.35 22.64
N PRO A 245 5.46 -42.44 22.71
CA PRO A 245 6.84 -42.48 22.22
C PRO A 245 6.98 -42.12 20.73
N GLU A 246 5.93 -42.40 19.97
CA GLU A 246 5.86 -42.16 18.54
C GLU A 246 5.75 -40.66 18.19
N HIS A 247 5.37 -39.82 19.16
CA HIS A 247 5.29 -38.36 19.00
C HIS A 247 6.62 -37.66 19.30
N ARG A 248 7.69 -38.42 19.57
CA ARG A 248 8.98 -37.88 20.03
C ARG A 248 9.53 -36.77 19.14
N SER A 249 9.55 -36.96 17.82
CA SER A 249 10.12 -35.95 16.92
C SER A 249 9.30 -34.66 16.88
N ALA A 250 7.98 -34.76 17.02
CA ALA A 250 7.12 -33.59 17.18
C ALA A 250 7.38 -32.89 18.52
N ALA A 251 7.49 -33.66 19.61
CA ALA A 251 7.78 -33.14 20.95
C ALA A 251 9.13 -32.40 21.00
N LEU A 252 10.16 -32.97 20.39
CA LEU A 252 11.52 -32.42 20.40
C LEU A 252 11.79 -31.44 19.24
N SER A 253 10.77 -31.06 18.48
CA SER A 253 10.93 -30.28 17.25
C SER A 253 11.51 -28.88 17.49
N LEU A 254 11.13 -28.20 18.58
CA LEU A 254 11.67 -26.89 18.95
C LEU A 254 13.18 -26.95 19.25
N GLN A 255 13.62 -27.92 20.05
CA GLN A 255 15.05 -28.10 20.31
C GLN A 255 15.81 -28.64 19.09
N GLY A 256 15.17 -29.42 18.22
CA GLY A 256 15.72 -29.82 16.93
C GLY A 256 15.99 -28.61 16.02
N ALA A 257 15.07 -27.65 15.97
CA ALA A 257 15.23 -26.39 15.24
C ALA A 257 16.41 -25.56 15.76
N VAL A 258 16.52 -25.42 17.09
CA VAL A 258 17.66 -24.75 17.73
C VAL A 258 18.96 -25.46 17.39
N LEU A 259 19.00 -26.79 17.55
CA LEU A 259 20.19 -27.60 17.29
C LEU A 259 20.68 -27.46 15.85
N TYR A 260 19.76 -27.47 14.87
CA TYR A 260 20.09 -27.24 13.46
C TYR A 260 20.89 -25.95 13.25
N VAL A 261 20.46 -24.85 13.86
CA VAL A 261 21.16 -23.55 13.75
C VAL A 261 22.49 -23.57 14.51
N LEU A 262 22.51 -24.11 15.74
CA LEU A 262 23.71 -24.12 16.58
C LEU A 262 24.86 -24.94 15.98
N LEU A 263 24.55 -26.00 15.23
CA LEU A 263 25.54 -26.84 14.56
C LEU A 263 26.42 -26.04 13.58
N PHE A 264 25.93 -24.92 13.01
CA PHE A 264 26.73 -24.07 12.12
C PHE A 264 27.80 -23.24 12.85
N PHE A 265 27.62 -22.95 14.14
CA PHE A 265 28.65 -22.32 14.97
C PHE A 265 29.75 -23.31 15.39
N LYS A 266 29.46 -24.62 15.37
CA LYS A 266 30.41 -25.71 15.67
C LYS A 266 30.47 -26.75 14.52
N PRO A 267 30.99 -26.36 13.35
CA PRO A 267 30.97 -27.17 12.13
C PRO A 267 31.80 -28.45 12.22
N GLU A 268 32.68 -28.58 13.21
CA GLU A 268 33.48 -29.77 13.46
C GLU A 268 32.59 -31.00 13.67
N ILE A 269 31.43 -30.82 14.32
CA ILE A 269 30.43 -31.87 14.53
C ILE A 269 29.84 -32.32 13.19
N LEU A 270 29.44 -31.37 12.34
CA LEU A 270 28.85 -31.64 11.02
C LEU A 270 29.83 -32.33 10.07
N ARG A 271 31.13 -32.05 10.18
CA ARG A 271 32.17 -32.55 9.26
C ARG A 271 32.78 -33.87 9.70
N HIS A 272 33.05 -34.05 11.00
CA HIS A 272 33.93 -35.11 11.49
C HIS A 272 33.30 -36.02 12.56
N GLU A 273 32.32 -35.56 13.34
CA GLU A 273 31.77 -36.34 14.46
C GLU A 273 30.57 -37.23 14.05
N GLY A 274 30.84 -38.26 13.24
CA GLY A 274 29.82 -39.22 12.75
C GLY A 274 28.90 -39.82 13.84
N PRO A 275 29.44 -40.39 14.93
CA PRO A 275 28.61 -40.97 15.99
C PRO A 275 27.67 -39.95 16.67
N VAL A 276 28.15 -38.73 16.89
CA VAL A 276 27.37 -37.64 17.49
C VAL A 276 26.26 -37.21 16.54
N MET A 277 26.56 -37.05 15.26
CA MET A 277 25.52 -36.71 14.27
C MET A 277 24.46 -37.80 14.13
N ARG A 278 24.84 -39.09 14.23
CA ARG A 278 23.87 -40.19 14.22
C ARG A 278 22.93 -40.11 15.42
N GLU A 279 23.46 -39.91 16.63
CA GLU A 279 22.64 -39.72 17.84
C GLU A 279 21.68 -38.53 17.69
N ILE A 280 22.16 -37.42 17.14
CA ILE A 280 21.34 -36.23 16.88
C ILE A 280 20.19 -36.54 15.92
N VAL A 281 20.48 -37.19 14.79
CA VAL A 281 19.46 -37.55 13.78
C VAL A 281 18.46 -38.54 14.35
N ASP A 282 18.92 -39.61 15.01
CA ASP A 282 18.05 -40.63 15.59
C ASP A 282 17.16 -40.08 16.69
N LYS A 283 17.61 -39.06 17.45
CA LYS A 283 16.82 -38.44 18.53
C LYS A 283 15.82 -37.40 18.00
N HIS A 284 16.23 -36.54 17.07
CA HIS A 284 15.46 -35.34 16.70
C HIS A 284 14.82 -35.39 15.30
N PHE A 285 15.36 -36.18 14.37
CA PHE A 285 15.03 -36.12 12.94
C PHE A 285 14.70 -37.50 12.33
N ALA A 286 14.32 -38.48 13.15
CA ALA A 286 14.15 -39.89 12.73
C ALA A 286 13.04 -40.14 11.68
N ASP A 287 12.03 -39.27 11.64
CA ASP A 287 10.85 -39.34 10.78
C ASP A 287 10.54 -37.99 10.10
N ASN A 288 11.33 -36.94 10.39
CA ASN A 288 11.17 -35.58 9.87
C ASN A 288 12.53 -35.05 9.40
N TRP A 289 12.73 -34.94 8.08
CA TRP A 289 13.93 -34.31 7.49
C TRP A 289 13.66 -32.91 6.96
N ILE A 290 12.39 -32.51 6.91
CA ILE A 290 11.97 -31.15 6.66
C ILE A 290 11.57 -30.54 7.99
N ILE A 291 12.31 -29.51 8.40
CA ILE A 291 12.15 -28.90 9.72
C ILE A 291 11.75 -27.44 9.59
N ASN A 292 10.96 -26.95 10.54
CA ASN A 292 10.77 -25.52 10.77
C ASN A 292 11.89 -25.04 11.69
N TYR A 293 12.82 -24.22 11.17
CA TYR A 293 13.92 -23.71 11.97
C TYR A 293 13.55 -22.40 12.68
N TYR A 294 12.58 -21.63 12.18
CA TYR A 294 12.06 -20.43 12.85
C TYR A 294 10.72 -19.99 12.26
N MET A 295 9.64 -19.90 13.05
CA MET A 295 8.36 -19.25 12.69
C MET A 295 7.83 -19.49 11.25
N GLY A 296 7.90 -20.74 10.80
CA GLY A 296 7.41 -21.16 9.49
C GLY A 296 8.50 -21.28 8.44
N PHE A 297 9.67 -20.67 8.64
CA PHE A 297 10.82 -20.85 7.77
C PHE A 297 11.34 -22.29 7.85
N THR A 298 11.31 -22.96 6.72
CA THR A 298 11.68 -24.38 6.63
C THR A 298 13.09 -24.60 6.09
N ALA A 299 13.72 -25.68 6.53
CA ALA A 299 14.96 -26.18 5.96
C ALA A 299 14.81 -27.65 5.58
N ASP A 300 15.35 -28.02 4.42
CA ASP A 300 15.55 -29.40 4.03
C ASP A 300 16.94 -29.86 4.47
N LEU A 301 16.99 -30.85 5.37
CA LEU A 301 18.26 -31.33 5.92
C LEU A 301 19.13 -32.04 4.87
N MET A 302 18.55 -32.65 3.82
CA MET A 302 19.33 -33.25 2.74
C MET A 302 20.10 -32.20 1.94
N VAL A 303 19.49 -31.03 1.78
CA VAL A 303 20.11 -29.87 1.14
C VAL A 303 21.13 -29.24 2.06
N ALA A 304 20.69 -28.83 3.24
CA ALA A 304 21.49 -28.03 4.17
C ALA A 304 22.73 -28.78 4.64
N TRP A 305 22.66 -30.12 4.70
CA TRP A 305 23.77 -30.96 5.11
C TRP A 305 24.55 -31.62 3.98
N CYS A 306 24.23 -31.34 2.70
CA CYS A 306 24.88 -31.99 1.57
C CYS A 306 26.41 -31.80 1.55
N GLY A 307 26.88 -30.62 1.95
CA GLY A 307 28.31 -30.27 2.03
C GLY A 307 29.04 -30.82 3.27
N PHE A 308 28.35 -31.51 4.19
CA PHE A 308 28.90 -31.94 5.47
C PHE A 308 28.91 -33.48 5.58
N PRO A 309 30.08 -34.15 5.50
CA PRO A 309 30.14 -35.61 5.39
C PRO A 309 29.48 -36.39 6.53
N ALA A 310 29.74 -36.02 7.79
CA ALA A 310 29.16 -36.72 8.94
C ALA A 310 27.64 -36.52 9.04
N ALA A 311 27.16 -35.30 8.78
CA ALA A 311 25.73 -34.98 8.78
C ALA A 311 24.98 -35.63 7.62
N LYS A 312 25.54 -35.61 6.40
CA LYS A 312 25.00 -36.27 5.21
C LYS A 312 24.84 -37.78 5.42
N ALA A 313 25.85 -38.43 5.99
CA ALA A 313 25.81 -39.87 6.28
C ALA A 313 24.81 -40.22 7.39
N ALA A 314 24.57 -39.33 8.35
CA ALA A 314 23.57 -39.54 9.39
C ALA A 314 22.14 -39.44 8.84
N ILE A 315 21.84 -38.38 8.06
CA ILE A 315 20.48 -38.17 7.54
C ILE A 315 20.10 -39.14 6.41
N SER A 316 21.06 -39.67 5.65
CA SER A 316 20.78 -40.60 4.55
C SER A 316 20.04 -41.86 5.00
N GLY A 317 20.20 -42.30 6.25
CA GLY A 317 19.45 -43.43 6.81
C GLY A 317 17.96 -43.13 7.02
N THR A 318 17.64 -41.88 7.36
CA THR A 318 16.25 -41.42 7.55
C THR A 318 15.50 -41.32 6.23
N VAL A 319 16.15 -40.83 5.18
CA VAL A 319 15.51 -40.55 3.87
C VAL A 319 15.60 -41.75 2.91
N THR A 320 15.63 -42.97 3.45
CA THR A 320 15.51 -44.17 2.62
C THR A 320 14.06 -44.39 2.19
N VAL A 321 13.85 -44.90 0.97
CA VAL A 321 12.50 -45.14 0.41
C VAL A 321 11.68 -46.06 1.32
N ASP A 322 12.30 -47.07 1.92
CA ASP A 322 11.63 -48.01 2.83
C ASP A 322 11.16 -47.32 4.12
N ASN A 323 12.02 -46.50 4.75
CA ASN A 323 11.68 -45.79 5.98
C ASN A 323 10.57 -44.75 5.74
N ILE A 324 10.67 -44.01 4.64
CA ILE A 324 9.65 -43.04 4.25
C ILE A 324 8.33 -43.74 3.93
N GLY A 325 8.36 -44.88 3.23
CA GLY A 325 7.18 -45.69 2.96
C GLY A 325 6.46 -46.15 4.21
N TYR A 326 7.22 -46.60 5.22
CA TYR A 326 6.68 -46.96 6.53
C TYR A 326 5.93 -45.80 7.19
N TYR A 327 6.59 -44.63 7.34
CA TYR A 327 5.97 -43.47 7.98
C TYR A 327 4.80 -42.91 7.16
N MET A 328 4.93 -42.86 5.84
CA MET A 328 3.88 -42.38 4.94
C MET A 328 2.57 -43.18 5.09
N ILE A 329 2.64 -44.52 5.03
CA ILE A 329 1.47 -45.39 5.20
C ILE A 329 0.83 -45.18 6.57
N ARG A 330 1.66 -45.12 7.61
CA ARG A 330 1.21 -44.93 8.99
C ARG A 330 0.51 -43.57 9.17
N GLN A 331 1.09 -42.49 8.67
CA GLN A 331 0.51 -41.15 8.79
C GLN A 331 -0.80 -41.04 8.01
N ARG A 332 -0.92 -41.71 6.85
CA ARG A 332 -2.16 -41.76 6.08
C ARG A 332 -3.28 -42.51 6.82
N GLN A 333 -2.97 -43.66 7.43
CA GLN A 333 -3.94 -44.40 8.24
C GLN A 333 -4.40 -43.59 9.46
N SER A 334 -3.46 -42.92 10.12
CA SER A 334 -3.75 -42.08 11.29
C SER A 334 -4.61 -40.87 10.91
N MET A 335 -4.36 -40.23 9.75
CA MET A 335 -5.19 -39.15 9.22
C MET A 335 -6.66 -39.56 9.06
N SER A 336 -6.93 -40.72 8.42
CA SER A 336 -8.30 -41.20 8.24
C SER A 336 -8.99 -41.45 9.59
N SER A 337 -8.32 -42.18 10.49
CA SER A 337 -8.90 -42.50 11.80
C SER A 337 -9.17 -41.25 12.65
N VAL A 338 -8.28 -40.26 12.60
CA VAL A 338 -8.43 -39.00 13.34
C VAL A 338 -9.56 -38.17 12.77
N GLN A 339 -9.69 -38.07 11.44
CA GLN A 339 -10.78 -37.33 10.81
C GLN A 339 -12.15 -37.88 11.23
N ASP A 340 -12.33 -39.20 11.16
CA ASP A 340 -13.58 -39.86 11.57
C ASP A 340 -13.88 -39.62 13.06
N ALA A 341 -12.88 -39.77 13.92
CA ALA A 341 -13.03 -39.54 15.35
C ALA A 341 -13.35 -38.08 15.70
N ILE A 342 -12.76 -37.11 15.00
CA ILE A 342 -13.09 -35.69 15.20
C ILE A 342 -14.52 -35.40 14.74
N ASP A 343 -14.95 -35.95 13.60
CA ASP A 343 -16.30 -35.76 13.08
C ASP A 343 -17.36 -36.37 14.01
N ASP A 344 -17.08 -37.50 14.65
CA ASP A 344 -17.94 -38.10 15.67
C ASP A 344 -18.07 -37.21 16.92
N VAL A 345 -16.98 -36.60 17.37
CA VAL A 345 -16.97 -35.71 18.54
C VAL A 345 -17.64 -34.37 18.24
N LEU A 346 -17.43 -33.82 17.03
CA LEU A 346 -18.03 -32.55 16.59
C LEU A 346 -19.48 -32.69 16.15
N ARG A 347 -20.05 -33.90 16.12
CA ARG A 347 -21.47 -34.10 15.86
C ARG A 347 -22.30 -33.38 16.91
N GLU A 348 -23.34 -32.68 16.44
CA GLU A 348 -24.22 -31.88 17.29
C GLU A 348 -24.79 -32.73 18.44
N GLY A 349 -24.70 -32.21 19.66
CA GLY A 349 -25.18 -32.88 20.88
C GLY A 349 -24.19 -33.83 21.57
N VAL A 350 -23.04 -34.17 20.96
CA VAL A 350 -22.03 -35.04 21.58
C VAL A 350 -21.13 -34.27 22.54
N LEU A 351 -20.51 -33.19 22.05
CA LEU A 351 -19.54 -32.39 22.79
C LEU A 351 -20.22 -31.48 23.84
N THR A 352 -20.73 -32.10 24.89
CA THR A 352 -21.34 -31.42 26.05
C THR A 352 -20.33 -31.20 27.17
N GLU A 353 -20.63 -30.29 28.10
CA GLU A 353 -19.77 -30.04 29.27
C GLU A 353 -19.45 -31.32 30.05
N GLN A 354 -20.45 -32.18 30.25
CA GLN A 354 -20.27 -33.45 30.94
C GLN A 354 -19.37 -34.41 30.16
N TYR A 355 -19.57 -34.52 28.84
CA TYR A 355 -18.73 -35.35 27.99
C TYR A 355 -17.26 -34.91 28.05
N VAL A 356 -17.01 -33.60 28.02
CA VAL A 356 -15.67 -33.03 28.12
C VAL A 356 -15.01 -33.39 29.45
N LEU A 357 -15.71 -33.24 30.57
CA LEU A 357 -15.18 -33.57 31.90
C LEU A 357 -14.86 -35.06 32.06
N ASP A 358 -15.68 -35.93 31.46
CA ASP A 358 -15.50 -37.38 31.56
C ASP A 358 -14.41 -37.92 30.61
N ASN A 359 -14.18 -37.28 29.46
CA ASN A 359 -13.35 -37.83 28.38
C ASN A 359 -12.10 -37.00 28.04
N ILE A 360 -11.77 -35.95 28.81
CA ILE A 360 -10.65 -35.05 28.51
C ILE A 360 -9.31 -35.79 28.39
N HIS A 361 -8.98 -36.65 29.36
CA HIS A 361 -7.70 -37.34 29.39
C HIS A 361 -7.68 -38.65 28.59
N SER A 362 -8.82 -39.35 28.50
CA SER A 362 -8.92 -40.66 27.85
C SER A 362 -9.05 -40.57 26.33
N THR A 363 -9.74 -39.55 25.81
CA THR A 363 -10.13 -39.49 24.40
C THR A 363 -9.74 -38.18 23.74
N LEU A 364 -10.10 -37.04 24.34
CA LEU A 364 -9.97 -35.74 23.67
C LEU A 364 -8.51 -35.27 23.54
N LEU A 365 -7.71 -35.32 24.61
CA LEU A 365 -6.30 -34.93 24.55
C LEU A 365 -5.45 -35.87 23.67
N PRO A 366 -5.60 -37.22 23.73
CA PRO A 366 -4.94 -38.10 22.77
C PRO A 366 -5.31 -37.78 21.31
N LEU A 367 -6.60 -37.52 21.03
CA LEU A 367 -7.06 -37.17 19.68
C LEU A 367 -6.45 -35.87 19.17
N ILE A 368 -6.42 -34.80 19.99
CA ILE A 368 -5.79 -33.53 19.63
C ILE A 368 -4.29 -33.70 19.36
N ARG A 369 -3.59 -34.52 20.16
CA ARG A 369 -2.16 -34.79 19.95
C ARG A 369 -1.91 -35.48 18.63
N GLU A 370 -2.61 -36.58 18.37
CA GLU A 370 -2.47 -37.32 17.12
C GLU A 370 -2.77 -36.43 15.91
N ALA A 371 -3.88 -35.67 15.98
CA ALA A 371 -4.28 -34.76 14.90
C ALA A 371 -3.21 -33.73 14.54
N ASN A 372 -2.59 -33.09 15.54
CA ASN A 372 -1.55 -32.09 15.30
C ASN A 372 -0.23 -32.71 14.84
N VAL A 373 0.13 -33.90 15.31
CA VAL A 373 1.33 -34.63 14.86
C VAL A 373 1.20 -35.00 13.38
N VAL A 374 0.07 -35.57 12.99
CA VAL A 374 -0.25 -35.94 11.60
C VAL A 374 -0.28 -34.70 10.71
N LEU A 375 -0.98 -33.64 11.15
CA LEU A 375 -1.07 -32.37 10.42
C LEU A 375 0.31 -31.75 10.21
N ARG A 376 1.17 -31.73 11.24
CA ARG A 376 2.54 -31.22 11.15
C ARG A 376 3.36 -31.95 10.11
N TRP A 377 3.30 -33.28 10.13
CA TRP A 377 4.07 -34.10 9.21
C TRP A 377 3.71 -33.80 7.75
N PHE A 378 2.42 -33.81 7.40
CA PHE A 378 1.99 -33.55 6.03
C PHE A 378 2.27 -32.12 5.57
N VAL A 379 1.98 -31.10 6.39
CA VAL A 379 2.22 -29.70 6.01
C VAL A 379 3.68 -29.40 5.72
N LEU A 380 4.61 -30.07 6.44
CA LEU A 380 6.05 -29.91 6.21
C LEU A 380 6.54 -30.65 4.96
N HIS A 381 5.98 -31.81 4.61
CA HIS A 381 6.58 -32.70 3.61
C HIS A 381 5.90 -32.71 2.23
N THR A 382 4.66 -32.24 2.08
CA THR A 382 3.88 -32.37 0.82
C THR A 382 4.32 -31.42 -0.30
N HIS A 383 4.55 -30.13 -0.02
CA HIS A 383 4.72 -29.07 -1.06
C HIS A 383 6.17 -28.75 -1.43
N ARG A 384 7.05 -29.77 -1.45
CA ARG A 384 8.48 -29.54 -1.76
C ARG A 384 8.78 -29.29 -3.22
N LEU A 385 7.96 -29.80 -4.14
CA LEU A 385 8.22 -29.75 -5.58
C LEU A 385 7.60 -28.55 -6.30
N ASP A 386 6.90 -27.67 -5.59
CA ASP A 386 6.10 -26.58 -6.19
C ASP A 386 6.93 -25.35 -6.64
N GLY A 387 8.23 -25.52 -6.88
CA GLY A 387 9.14 -24.48 -7.38
C GLY A 387 9.53 -23.38 -6.38
N ASN A 388 8.90 -23.34 -5.20
CA ASN A 388 9.16 -22.35 -4.15
C ASN A 388 10.23 -22.77 -3.14
N ASN A 389 10.69 -24.03 -3.20
CA ASN A 389 11.68 -24.58 -2.28
C ASN A 389 12.88 -25.09 -3.06
N PHE A 390 14.08 -24.86 -2.51
CA PHE A 390 15.27 -25.58 -2.97
C PHE A 390 15.25 -27.02 -2.43
N TYR A 391 15.41 -28.01 -3.30
CA TYR A 391 15.35 -29.44 -2.95
C TYR A 391 16.51 -30.23 -3.57
N SER A 392 16.74 -31.45 -3.07
CA SER A 392 17.75 -32.35 -3.60
C SER A 392 17.27 -33.04 -4.89
N HIS A 393 17.89 -32.75 -6.03
CA HIS A 393 17.56 -33.40 -7.31
C HIS A 393 17.77 -34.92 -7.30
N ASP A 394 18.75 -35.41 -6.54
CA ASP A 394 19.04 -36.84 -6.42
C ASP A 394 17.90 -37.62 -5.72
N ASN A 395 17.07 -36.93 -4.93
CA ASN A 395 16.02 -37.53 -4.10
C ASN A 395 14.60 -37.14 -4.52
N VAL A 396 14.40 -36.69 -5.77
CA VAL A 396 13.08 -36.27 -6.28
C VAL A 396 12.00 -37.33 -6.08
N GLY A 397 12.33 -38.60 -6.25
CA GLY A 397 11.39 -39.72 -6.06
C GLY A 397 10.78 -39.79 -4.65
N VAL A 398 11.54 -39.41 -3.61
CA VAL A 398 11.06 -39.36 -2.22
C VAL A 398 9.98 -38.28 -2.08
N TYR A 399 10.22 -37.08 -2.59
CA TYR A 399 9.25 -35.99 -2.48
C TYR A 399 7.98 -36.30 -3.29
N GLN A 400 8.12 -36.88 -4.49
CA GLN A 400 6.98 -37.31 -5.32
C GLN A 400 6.12 -38.36 -4.62
N MET A 401 6.76 -39.31 -3.94
CA MET A 401 6.08 -40.35 -3.17
C MET A 401 5.24 -39.76 -2.03
N VAL A 402 5.78 -38.81 -1.27
CA VAL A 402 5.03 -38.14 -0.20
C VAL A 402 3.90 -37.27 -0.76
N ALA A 403 4.17 -36.49 -1.80
CA ALA A 403 3.17 -35.63 -2.44
C ALA A 403 2.01 -36.44 -3.03
N GLY A 404 2.27 -37.65 -3.55
CA GLY A 404 1.23 -38.55 -4.07
C GLY A 404 0.38 -39.24 -3.00
N CYS A 405 0.74 -39.17 -1.72
CA CYS A 405 0.06 -39.89 -0.65
C CYS A 405 -1.23 -39.21 -0.16
N VAL A 406 -1.30 -37.89 -0.26
CA VAL A 406 -2.34 -37.06 0.37
C VAL A 406 -2.75 -35.96 -0.61
N THR A 407 -4.01 -35.55 -0.58
CA THR A 407 -4.47 -34.38 -1.32
C THR A 407 -4.50 -33.13 -0.42
N ASP A 408 -4.37 -31.94 -1.01
CA ASP A 408 -4.55 -30.69 -0.26
C ASP A 408 -5.93 -30.58 0.37
N GLU A 409 -6.96 -31.17 -0.26
CA GLU A 409 -8.31 -31.21 0.30
C GLU A 409 -8.35 -31.99 1.61
N ASP A 410 -7.60 -33.09 1.72
CA ASP A 410 -7.51 -33.90 2.96
C ASP A 410 -6.82 -33.12 4.08
N ILE A 411 -5.71 -32.44 3.78
CA ILE A 411 -4.95 -31.64 4.75
C ILE A 411 -5.79 -30.47 5.25
N VAL A 412 -6.46 -29.74 4.34
CA VAL A 412 -7.34 -28.62 4.68
C VAL A 412 -8.51 -29.08 5.54
N MET A 413 -9.11 -30.23 5.24
CA MET A 413 -10.18 -30.79 6.08
C MET A 413 -9.66 -31.13 7.48
N LEU A 414 -8.52 -31.82 7.59
CA LEU A 414 -7.93 -32.13 8.89
C LEU A 414 -7.65 -30.84 9.69
N LEU A 415 -7.09 -29.80 9.05
CA LEU A 415 -6.83 -28.51 9.68
C LEU A 415 -8.12 -27.85 10.20
N LEU A 416 -9.16 -27.74 9.35
CA LEU A 416 -10.44 -27.13 9.72
C LEU A 416 -11.10 -27.85 10.91
N ARG A 417 -11.15 -29.18 10.86
CA ARG A 417 -11.76 -30.00 11.91
C ARG A 417 -10.99 -29.94 13.22
N THR A 418 -9.66 -30.06 13.15
CA THR A 418 -8.79 -29.99 14.32
C THR A 418 -8.87 -28.62 14.98
N ALA A 419 -8.80 -27.54 14.19
CA ALA A 419 -8.93 -26.18 14.69
C ALA A 419 -10.30 -25.95 15.35
N GLN A 420 -11.39 -26.41 14.73
CA GLN A 420 -12.74 -26.29 15.28
C GLN A 420 -12.90 -27.02 16.63
N LEU A 421 -12.37 -28.24 16.73
CA LEU A 421 -12.39 -29.02 17.97
C LEU A 421 -11.61 -28.31 19.08
N GLU A 422 -10.39 -27.86 18.79
CA GLU A 422 -9.54 -27.12 19.74
C GLU A 422 -10.20 -25.82 20.19
N PHE A 423 -10.74 -25.03 19.26
CA PHE A 423 -11.40 -23.76 19.54
C PHE A 423 -12.58 -23.96 20.50
N THR A 424 -13.45 -24.92 20.17
CA THR A 424 -14.64 -25.23 20.97
C THR A 424 -14.24 -25.75 22.36
N LEU A 425 -13.28 -26.68 22.43
CA LEU A 425 -12.78 -27.23 23.70
C LEU A 425 -12.11 -26.17 24.58
N ARG A 426 -11.26 -25.31 24.02
CA ARG A 426 -10.62 -24.22 24.78
C ARG A 426 -11.68 -23.29 25.37
N ALA A 427 -12.70 -22.92 24.60
CA ALA A 427 -13.79 -22.06 25.08
C ALA A 427 -14.56 -22.71 26.24
N MET A 428 -14.96 -23.97 26.09
CA MET A 428 -15.65 -24.72 27.16
C MET A 428 -14.78 -24.88 28.41
N PHE A 429 -13.52 -25.28 28.26
CA PHE A 429 -12.62 -25.51 29.41
C PHE A 429 -12.24 -24.21 30.13
N ALA A 430 -12.10 -23.10 29.39
CA ALA A 430 -11.86 -21.78 29.98
C ALA A 430 -13.07 -21.31 30.82
N ALA A 431 -14.30 -21.52 30.32
CA ALA A 431 -15.51 -21.24 31.07
C ALA A 431 -15.61 -22.11 32.34
N LEU A 432 -15.32 -23.41 32.21
CA LEU A 432 -15.27 -24.37 33.30
C LEU A 432 -14.24 -23.99 34.38
N LEU A 433 -13.02 -23.61 33.99
CA LEU A 433 -11.96 -23.17 34.92
C LEU A 433 -12.36 -21.92 35.70
N LYS A 434 -13.07 -20.98 35.06
CA LYS A 434 -13.58 -19.77 35.73
C LYS A 434 -14.69 -20.11 36.74
N GLN A 435 -15.53 -21.10 36.43
CA GLN A 435 -16.73 -21.43 37.22
C GLN A 435 -16.55 -22.61 38.20
N LYS A 436 -15.41 -23.32 38.18
CA LYS A 436 -15.23 -24.57 38.93
C LYS A 436 -15.45 -24.46 40.44
N ARG A 437 -15.00 -23.36 41.08
CA ARG A 437 -15.15 -23.15 42.52
C ARG A 437 -16.60 -22.79 42.89
N PRO A 438 -17.26 -21.81 42.23
CA PRO A 438 -18.68 -21.55 42.44
C PRO A 438 -19.58 -22.77 42.22
N ARG A 439 -19.35 -23.54 41.14
CA ARG A 439 -20.16 -24.73 40.82
C ARG A 439 -19.96 -25.85 41.82
N TRP A 440 -18.72 -26.07 42.28
CA TRP A 440 -18.43 -27.04 43.33
C TRP A 440 -19.18 -26.72 44.64
N GLU A 441 -19.18 -25.44 45.03
CA GLU A 441 -19.87 -24.98 46.24
C GLU A 441 -21.39 -25.12 46.11
N ALA A 442 -21.95 -24.78 44.95
CA ALA A 442 -23.37 -24.96 44.68
C ALA A 442 -23.77 -26.44 44.75
N SER A 443 -23.00 -27.35 44.14
CA SER A 443 -23.25 -28.79 44.23
C SER A 443 -23.14 -29.33 45.67
N ARG A 444 -22.22 -28.78 46.47
CA ARG A 444 -22.11 -29.12 47.90
C ARG A 444 -23.38 -28.72 48.65
N GLN A 445 -23.81 -27.46 48.53
CA GLN A 445 -24.98 -26.93 49.22
C GLN A 445 -26.26 -27.66 48.81
N GLU A 446 -26.44 -27.94 47.53
CA GLU A 446 -27.59 -28.69 47.04
C GLU A 446 -27.58 -30.14 47.54
N GLY A 447 -26.41 -30.78 47.61
CA GLY A 447 -26.24 -32.11 48.20
C GLY A 447 -26.63 -32.15 49.68
N VAL A 448 -26.16 -31.17 50.47
CA VAL A 448 -26.53 -31.00 51.89
C VAL A 448 -28.05 -30.78 52.03
N MET A 449 -28.64 -29.92 51.20
CA MET A 449 -30.08 -29.68 51.21
C MET A 449 -30.87 -30.96 50.93
N LYS A 450 -30.48 -31.76 49.93
CA LYS A 450 -31.14 -33.02 49.59
C LYS A 450 -31.04 -34.05 50.73
N MET A 451 -29.87 -34.20 51.36
CA MET A 451 -29.71 -35.10 52.51
C MET A 451 -30.51 -34.64 53.73
N THR A 452 -30.57 -33.33 53.99
CA THR A 452 -31.36 -32.75 55.08
C THR A 452 -32.86 -32.97 54.85
N LYS A 453 -33.34 -32.85 53.61
CA LYS A 453 -34.73 -33.17 53.24
C LYS A 453 -35.07 -34.65 53.41
N LEU A 454 -34.15 -35.56 53.06
CA LEU A 454 -34.33 -37.00 53.32
C LEU A 454 -34.35 -37.31 54.81
N ALA A 455 -33.46 -36.70 55.61
CA ALA A 455 -33.50 -36.84 57.06
C ALA A 455 -34.85 -36.37 57.65
N ALA A 456 -35.34 -35.21 57.20
CA ALA A 456 -36.65 -34.70 57.60
C ALA A 456 -37.82 -35.60 57.18
N PHE A 457 -37.74 -36.24 56.00
CA PHE A 457 -38.75 -37.19 55.52
C PHE A 457 -38.86 -38.42 56.42
N PHE A 458 -37.73 -39.04 56.80
CA PHE A 458 -37.71 -40.21 57.70
C PHE A 458 -37.93 -39.88 59.17
N SER A 459 -37.93 -38.60 59.56
CA SER A 459 -38.23 -38.15 60.94
C SER A 459 -39.70 -38.30 61.35
N GLY A 460 -40.61 -38.53 60.40
CA GLY A 460 -42.05 -38.68 60.63
C GLY A 460 -42.80 -37.39 61.05
N LYS A 461 -42.10 -36.33 61.48
CA LYS A 461 -42.69 -35.10 62.05
C LYS A 461 -43.50 -34.23 61.06
N HIS A 462 -43.39 -34.51 59.76
CA HIS A 462 -43.97 -33.68 58.69
C HIS A 462 -44.83 -34.48 57.67
N VAL A 463 -45.10 -35.77 57.90
CA VAL A 463 -45.83 -36.65 56.97
C VAL A 463 -47.00 -37.33 57.71
N LEU A 464 -48.19 -37.40 57.10
CA LEU A 464 -49.45 -37.90 57.70
C LEU A 464 -49.52 -39.45 57.86
N SER A 465 -48.41 -40.17 57.74
CA SER A 465 -48.37 -41.64 57.72
C SER A 465 -47.28 -42.16 58.67
N ASP A 466 -47.69 -42.80 59.77
CA ASP A 466 -46.79 -43.29 60.84
C ASP A 466 -45.85 -44.43 60.37
N ASP A 467 -46.18 -45.12 59.28
CA ASP A 467 -45.42 -46.26 58.73
C ASP A 467 -44.10 -45.87 58.01
N LEU A 468 -43.78 -44.58 57.88
CA LEU A 468 -42.61 -44.06 57.17
C LEU A 468 -41.50 -43.52 58.10
N SER A 469 -41.72 -43.50 59.41
CA SER A 469 -40.76 -42.98 60.38
C SER A 469 -39.68 -44.03 60.69
N ASP A 470 -38.43 -43.74 60.35
CA ASP A 470 -37.28 -44.59 60.68
C ASP A 470 -36.16 -43.74 61.34
N PRO A 471 -35.98 -43.86 62.67
CA PRO A 471 -35.00 -43.05 63.40
C PRO A 471 -33.54 -43.39 63.05
N GLN A 472 -33.28 -44.60 62.53
CA GLN A 472 -31.93 -44.98 62.09
C GLN A 472 -31.59 -44.30 60.77
N LEU A 473 -32.52 -44.27 59.81
CA LEU A 473 -32.33 -43.57 58.53
C LEU A 473 -32.29 -42.04 58.71
N GLU A 474 -33.12 -41.47 59.59
CA GLU A 474 -33.05 -40.03 59.94
C GLU A 474 -31.64 -39.66 60.42
N SER A 475 -31.13 -40.35 61.45
CA SER A 475 -29.80 -40.10 62.00
C SER A 475 -28.70 -40.31 60.96
N TRP A 476 -28.83 -41.30 60.09
CA TRP A 476 -27.86 -41.60 59.04
C TRP A 476 -27.80 -40.50 57.98
N PHE A 477 -28.94 -40.04 57.46
CA PHE A 477 -28.98 -38.95 56.48
C PHE A 477 -28.51 -37.62 57.07
N THR A 478 -28.80 -37.34 58.35
CA THR A 478 -28.24 -36.17 59.06
C THR A 478 -26.71 -36.25 59.15
N GLU A 479 -26.15 -37.42 59.47
CA GLU A 479 -24.71 -37.63 59.52
C GLU A 479 -24.06 -37.44 58.14
N ILE A 480 -24.65 -38.02 57.08
CA ILE A 480 -24.16 -37.86 55.71
C ILE A 480 -24.24 -36.39 55.27
N SER A 481 -25.31 -35.67 55.61
CA SER A 481 -25.45 -34.24 55.36
C SER A 481 -24.28 -33.44 55.97
N GLY A 482 -24.00 -33.65 57.26
CA GLY A 482 -22.87 -32.99 57.94
C GLY A 482 -21.50 -33.38 57.36
N ARG A 483 -21.34 -34.64 56.92
CA ARG A 483 -20.12 -35.08 56.23
C ARG A 483 -19.94 -34.43 54.85
N ILE A 484 -21.02 -34.13 54.12
CA ILE A 484 -20.98 -33.38 52.85
C ILE A 484 -20.66 -31.90 53.11
N GLU A 485 -21.26 -31.30 54.14
CA GLU A 485 -21.00 -29.91 54.53
C GLU A 485 -19.54 -29.68 54.93
N GLY A 486 -18.94 -30.63 55.67
CA GLY A 486 -17.55 -30.62 56.09
C GLY A 486 -16.52 -30.93 54.98
N LEU A 487 -16.93 -31.03 53.71
CA LEU A 487 -16.00 -31.15 52.58
C LEU A 487 -15.33 -29.80 52.29
N GLU A 488 -14.02 -29.80 52.10
CA GLU A 488 -13.22 -28.60 51.79
C GLU A 488 -12.65 -28.65 50.37
N TYR A 489 -12.66 -27.51 49.67
CA TYR A 489 -12.12 -27.40 48.30
C TYR A 489 -10.59 -27.38 48.23
N ALA A 490 -9.90 -26.93 49.29
CA ALA A 490 -8.45 -26.66 49.26
C ALA A 490 -7.59 -27.93 49.03
N ASN A 491 -8.04 -29.08 49.52
CA ASN A 491 -7.31 -30.34 49.46
C ASN A 491 -7.96 -31.32 48.49
N SER A 492 -7.73 -31.13 47.18
CA SER A 492 -8.37 -31.88 46.09
C SER A 492 -8.34 -33.40 46.27
N THR A 493 -7.20 -33.98 46.63
CA THR A 493 -7.02 -35.44 46.74
C THR A 493 -7.78 -36.03 47.94
N ILE A 494 -7.76 -35.32 49.08
CA ILE A 494 -8.43 -35.77 50.31
C ILE A 494 -9.94 -35.61 50.14
N ALA A 495 -10.38 -34.48 49.59
CA ALA A 495 -11.78 -34.21 49.28
C ALA A 495 -12.33 -35.27 48.32
N SER A 496 -11.65 -35.56 47.21
CA SER A 496 -12.07 -36.59 46.25
C SER A 496 -12.20 -37.98 46.88
N ARG A 497 -11.26 -38.39 47.74
CA ARG A 497 -11.36 -39.68 48.46
C ARG A 497 -12.53 -39.72 49.45
N LYS A 498 -12.77 -38.62 50.19
CA LYS A 498 -13.93 -38.51 51.10
C LYS A 498 -15.24 -38.58 50.32
N ILE A 499 -15.34 -37.87 49.20
CA ILE A 499 -16.51 -37.87 48.33
C ILE A 499 -16.78 -39.27 47.76
N GLN A 500 -15.75 -39.99 47.30
CA GLN A 500 -15.91 -41.38 46.83
C GLN A 500 -16.45 -42.32 47.90
N LYS A 501 -16.02 -42.16 49.17
CA LYS A 501 -16.58 -42.93 50.29
C LYS A 501 -18.05 -42.60 50.53
N LEU A 502 -18.44 -41.33 50.40
CA LEU A 502 -19.85 -40.90 50.52
C LEU A 502 -20.72 -41.44 49.37
N ILE A 503 -20.20 -41.45 48.14
CA ILE A 503 -20.90 -42.06 46.99
C ILE A 503 -21.15 -43.54 47.23
N LYS A 504 -20.14 -44.30 47.69
CA LYS A 504 -20.30 -45.72 48.03
C LYS A 504 -21.29 -45.94 49.18
N ALA A 505 -21.26 -45.07 50.19
CA ALA A 505 -22.21 -45.15 51.30
C ALA A 505 -23.66 -44.92 50.84
N LEU A 506 -23.89 -43.97 49.93
CA LEU A 506 -25.20 -43.73 49.31
C LEU A 506 -25.63 -44.85 48.36
N GLU A 507 -24.68 -45.53 47.70
CA GLU A 507 -24.95 -46.74 46.91
C GLU A 507 -25.47 -47.87 47.79
N SER A 508 -24.79 -48.16 48.90
CA SER A 508 -25.21 -49.21 49.83
C SER A 508 -26.56 -48.92 50.49
N VAL A 509 -26.90 -47.66 50.74
CA VAL A 509 -28.20 -47.31 51.33
C VAL A 509 -29.37 -47.49 50.34
N GLN A 510 -29.10 -47.44 49.04
CA GLN A 510 -30.12 -47.69 48.03
C GLN A 510 -30.60 -49.17 48.03
N GLU A 511 -29.81 -50.10 48.59
CA GLU A 511 -30.17 -51.54 48.68
C GLU A 511 -31.17 -51.85 49.81
N PHE A 512 -31.45 -50.90 50.71
CA PHE A 512 -32.43 -51.09 51.77
C PHE A 512 -33.85 -50.99 51.22
N HIS A 513 -34.69 -51.97 51.56
CA HIS A 513 -36.07 -52.06 51.04
C HIS A 513 -36.89 -50.78 51.25
N GLN A 514 -36.75 -50.12 52.41
CA GLN A 514 -37.48 -48.87 52.72
C GLN A 514 -37.08 -47.69 51.81
N VAL A 515 -35.84 -47.70 51.31
CA VAL A 515 -35.30 -46.68 50.40
C VAL A 515 -35.69 -47.02 48.97
N ASP A 516 -35.51 -48.28 48.55
CA ASP A 516 -35.85 -48.77 47.21
C ASP A 516 -37.36 -48.72 46.93
N SER A 517 -38.21 -48.91 47.96
CA SER A 517 -39.66 -48.85 47.82
C SER A 517 -40.22 -47.47 47.49
N ASN A 518 -39.47 -46.38 47.73
CA ASN A 518 -39.93 -45.01 47.49
C ASN A 518 -39.12 -44.34 46.38
N LEU A 519 -39.74 -44.22 45.19
CA LEU A 519 -39.14 -43.62 44.01
C LEU A 519 -38.57 -42.21 44.25
N GLN A 520 -39.21 -41.39 45.08
CA GLN A 520 -38.72 -40.04 45.37
C GLN A 520 -37.44 -40.07 46.22
N VAL A 521 -37.35 -41.00 47.17
CA VAL A 521 -36.13 -41.17 47.98
C VAL A 521 -35.00 -41.70 47.10
N VAL A 522 -35.27 -42.70 46.25
CA VAL A 522 -34.30 -43.21 45.27
C VAL A 522 -33.78 -42.09 44.38
N GLN A 523 -34.66 -41.22 43.87
CA GLN A 523 -34.28 -40.09 43.04
C GLN A 523 -33.38 -39.10 43.80
N PHE A 524 -33.71 -38.74 45.05
CA PHE A 524 -32.88 -37.83 45.85
C PHE A 524 -31.50 -38.42 46.19
N VAL A 525 -31.42 -39.73 46.43
CA VAL A 525 -30.14 -40.43 46.64
C VAL A 525 -29.31 -40.46 45.36
N GLN A 526 -29.93 -40.73 44.21
CA GLN A 526 -29.28 -40.69 42.91
C GLN A 526 -28.79 -39.29 42.54
N ASP A 527 -29.60 -38.26 42.76
CA ASP A 527 -29.25 -36.86 42.56
C ASP A 527 -28.08 -36.46 43.45
N ALA A 528 -28.08 -36.85 44.74
CA ALA A 528 -26.97 -36.56 45.65
C ALA A 528 -25.69 -37.26 45.22
N ARG A 529 -25.77 -38.52 44.76
CA ARG A 529 -24.61 -39.22 44.16
C ARG A 529 -24.13 -38.51 42.90
N PHE A 530 -25.02 -37.99 42.07
CA PHE A 530 -24.67 -37.22 40.88
C PHE A 530 -23.96 -35.91 41.25
N LEU A 531 -24.48 -35.14 42.22
CA LEU A 531 -23.85 -33.91 42.72
C LEU A 531 -22.47 -34.17 43.30
N LEU A 532 -22.30 -35.26 44.07
CA LEU A 532 -20.99 -35.68 44.59
C LEU A 532 -20.02 -36.08 43.45
N LYS A 533 -20.49 -36.76 42.41
CA LYS A 533 -19.67 -37.04 41.21
C LYS A 533 -19.27 -35.74 40.49
N GLN A 534 -20.17 -34.77 40.37
CA GLN A 534 -19.86 -33.44 39.80
C GLN A 534 -18.82 -32.69 40.63
N MET A 535 -18.89 -32.78 41.96
CA MET A 535 -17.89 -32.20 42.85
C MET A 535 -16.48 -32.77 42.60
N ILE A 536 -16.34 -34.08 42.36
CA ILE A 536 -15.05 -34.68 41.97
C ILE A 536 -14.57 -34.11 40.63
N ARG A 537 -15.47 -34.02 39.64
CA ARG A 537 -15.14 -33.48 38.32
C ARG A 537 -14.61 -32.05 38.41
N TYR A 538 -15.31 -31.16 39.13
CA TYR A 538 -14.90 -29.75 39.27
C TYR A 538 -13.57 -29.55 40.02
N ILE A 539 -13.25 -30.43 40.98
CA ILE A 539 -11.97 -30.42 41.68
C ILE A 539 -10.81 -30.76 40.75
N ASN A 540 -11.02 -31.72 39.82
CA ASN A 540 -9.98 -32.23 38.93
C ASN A 540 -9.74 -31.37 37.67
N ILE A 541 -10.42 -30.22 37.53
CA ILE A 541 -10.21 -29.31 36.40
C ILE A 541 -8.89 -28.53 36.60
N GLU A 542 -7.88 -28.93 35.83
CA GLU A 542 -6.54 -28.33 35.86
C GLU A 542 -6.31 -27.34 34.71
N ASN A 543 -5.60 -26.24 35.00
CA ASN A 543 -5.15 -25.29 33.97
C ASN A 543 -4.17 -25.94 32.97
N LYS A 544 -3.52 -27.01 33.41
CA LYS A 544 -2.56 -27.78 32.62
C LYS A 544 -3.14 -28.34 31.33
N VAL A 545 -4.43 -28.66 31.30
CA VAL A 545 -5.14 -29.10 30.09
C VAL A 545 -5.09 -28.01 29.01
N LEU A 546 -5.37 -26.75 29.38
CA LEU A 546 -5.29 -25.63 28.43
C LEU A 546 -3.86 -25.41 27.93
N ILE A 547 -2.86 -25.55 28.80
CA ILE A 547 -1.45 -25.47 28.42
C ILE A 547 -1.12 -26.56 27.39
N THR A 548 -1.51 -27.81 27.64
CA THR A 548 -1.28 -28.91 26.69
C THR A 548 -1.97 -28.65 25.35
N ILE A 549 -3.22 -28.19 25.33
CA ILE A 549 -3.92 -27.88 24.06
C ILE A 549 -3.23 -26.69 23.34
N ALA A 550 -2.73 -25.70 24.08
CA ALA A 550 -1.98 -24.58 23.52
C ALA A 550 -0.67 -25.04 22.87
N THR A 551 0.16 -25.77 23.62
CA THR A 551 1.46 -26.26 23.17
C THR A 551 1.35 -27.22 21.98
N VAL A 552 0.45 -28.21 22.06
CA VAL A 552 0.28 -29.21 21.00
C VAL A 552 -0.39 -28.62 19.76
N GLY A 553 -1.23 -27.60 19.97
CA GLY A 553 -1.94 -26.91 18.91
C GLY A 553 -1.11 -25.84 18.20
N ASP A 554 0.16 -25.63 18.56
CA ASP A 554 1.03 -24.67 17.86
C ASP A 554 1.20 -25.03 16.39
N VAL A 555 0.88 -24.09 15.51
CA VAL A 555 0.94 -24.26 14.05
C VAL A 555 1.92 -23.26 13.41
N SER A 556 2.80 -22.65 14.20
CA SER A 556 3.81 -21.69 13.73
C SER A 556 4.65 -22.24 12.56
N TYR A 557 4.91 -23.56 12.55
CA TYR A 557 5.63 -24.26 11.49
C TYR A 557 4.94 -24.22 10.12
N ALA A 558 3.63 -24.00 10.07
CA ALA A 558 2.87 -24.00 8.83
C ALA A 558 2.85 -22.62 8.15
N TRP A 559 3.32 -21.57 8.82
CA TRP A 559 3.09 -20.18 8.42
C TRP A 559 3.58 -19.90 6.99
N GLU A 560 4.80 -20.30 6.64
CA GLU A 560 5.35 -20.06 5.30
C GLU A 560 4.58 -20.84 4.21
N SER A 561 4.25 -22.11 4.48
CA SER A 561 3.47 -22.96 3.56
C SER A 561 2.04 -22.42 3.34
N MET A 562 1.38 -21.96 4.41
CA MET A 562 0.01 -21.45 4.35
C MET A 562 -0.05 -20.03 3.78
N ALA A 563 0.69 -19.09 4.37
CA ALA A 563 0.50 -17.66 4.15
C ALA A 563 1.48 -17.03 3.13
N THR A 564 2.75 -17.46 3.12
CA THR A 564 3.78 -16.92 2.22
C THR A 564 3.68 -17.55 0.83
N HIS A 565 3.63 -18.88 0.76
CA HIS A 565 3.57 -19.63 -0.50
C HIS A 565 2.14 -19.88 -1.01
N ASN A 566 1.12 -19.61 -0.19
CA ASN A 566 -0.29 -19.76 -0.52
C ASN A 566 -0.71 -21.18 -0.97
N ASN A 567 0.04 -22.23 -0.57
CA ASN A 567 -0.14 -23.60 -1.07
C ASN A 567 -1.58 -24.11 -0.93
N TYR A 568 -2.25 -23.78 0.16
CA TYR A 568 -3.60 -24.26 0.47
C TYR A 568 -4.71 -23.23 0.22
N VAL A 569 -4.37 -21.97 -0.10
CA VAL A 569 -5.35 -20.87 -0.17
C VAL A 569 -6.39 -21.15 -1.25
N MET A 570 -5.96 -21.60 -2.44
CA MET A 570 -6.86 -21.92 -3.55
C MET A 570 -7.84 -23.04 -3.19
N THR A 571 -7.36 -24.07 -2.50
CA THR A 571 -8.18 -25.21 -2.05
C THR A 571 -9.22 -24.79 -1.01
N ILE A 572 -8.83 -23.94 -0.05
CA ILE A 572 -9.75 -23.37 0.95
C ILE A 572 -10.80 -22.50 0.25
N GLN A 573 -10.36 -21.59 -0.63
CA GLN A 573 -11.25 -20.70 -1.37
C GLN A 573 -12.26 -21.47 -2.23
N LYS A 574 -11.82 -22.54 -2.90
CA LYS A 574 -12.69 -23.45 -3.67
C LYS A 574 -13.79 -24.06 -2.79
N LYS A 575 -13.46 -24.52 -1.57
CA LYS A 575 -14.44 -25.09 -0.62
C LYS A 575 -15.41 -24.02 -0.11
N ILE A 576 -14.94 -22.82 0.24
CA ILE A 576 -15.80 -21.70 0.65
C ILE A 576 -16.74 -21.27 -0.47
N LYS A 577 -16.25 -21.22 -1.71
CA LYS A 577 -17.09 -20.91 -2.89
C LYS A 577 -18.22 -21.93 -3.07
N GLN A 578 -17.97 -23.21 -2.81
CA GLN A 578 -19.00 -24.25 -2.86
C GLN A 578 -19.99 -24.17 -1.69
N LYS A 579 -19.49 -23.86 -0.48
CA LYS A 579 -20.29 -23.74 0.76
C LYS A 579 -19.84 -22.51 1.57
N PRO A 580 -20.50 -21.35 1.40
CA PRO A 580 -20.11 -20.10 2.06
C PRO A 580 -20.09 -20.18 3.59
N ASP A 581 -20.93 -21.03 4.20
CA ASP A 581 -21.02 -21.24 5.65
C ASP A 581 -19.71 -21.76 6.27
N LEU A 582 -18.82 -22.37 5.47
CA LEU A 582 -17.49 -22.79 5.93
C LEU A 582 -16.60 -21.60 6.36
N ALA A 583 -16.93 -20.38 5.95
CA ALA A 583 -16.24 -19.17 6.41
C ALA A 583 -16.28 -19.03 7.93
N VAL A 584 -17.34 -19.50 8.61
CA VAL A 584 -17.45 -19.46 10.07
C VAL A 584 -16.36 -20.32 10.74
N GLN A 585 -16.02 -21.47 10.14
CA GLN A 585 -14.97 -22.36 10.68
C GLN A 585 -13.56 -21.78 10.51
N MET A 586 -13.35 -20.87 9.55
CA MET A 586 -12.06 -20.21 9.35
C MET A 586 -11.62 -19.39 10.57
N ARG A 587 -12.57 -18.90 11.36
CA ARG A 587 -12.30 -18.25 12.65
C ARG A 587 -11.41 -19.12 13.55
N ALA A 588 -11.71 -20.41 13.65
CA ALA A 588 -10.94 -21.34 14.46
C ALA A 588 -9.50 -21.52 13.92
N VAL A 589 -9.35 -21.55 12.59
CA VAL A 589 -8.03 -21.64 11.93
C VAL A 589 -7.20 -20.39 12.17
N PHE A 590 -7.79 -19.19 12.05
CA PHE A 590 -7.07 -17.94 12.33
C PHE A 590 -6.62 -17.86 13.79
N MET A 591 -7.45 -18.30 14.74
CA MET A 591 -7.07 -18.39 16.15
C MET A 591 -5.97 -19.43 16.41
N LYS A 592 -5.93 -20.51 15.64
CA LYS A 592 -4.85 -21.49 15.70
C LYS A 592 -3.53 -20.90 15.18
N LEU A 593 -3.57 -20.25 14.02
CA LEU A 593 -2.42 -19.57 13.41
C LEU A 593 -1.86 -18.43 14.28
N ALA A 594 -2.69 -17.81 15.12
CA ALA A 594 -2.25 -16.80 16.09
C ALA A 594 -1.17 -17.31 17.07
N SER A 595 -0.91 -18.63 17.17
CA SER A 595 0.22 -19.15 17.96
C SER A 595 1.59 -18.62 17.49
N LEU A 596 1.71 -18.17 16.25
CA LEU A 596 2.95 -17.63 15.67
C LEU A 596 3.51 -16.40 16.43
N LEU A 597 2.64 -15.61 17.08
CA LEU A 597 3.05 -14.41 17.82
C LEU A 597 3.42 -14.71 19.27
N GLU A 598 3.06 -15.88 19.82
CA GLU A 598 3.17 -16.15 21.25
C GLU A 598 4.62 -16.12 21.73
N LEU A 599 5.52 -16.89 21.11
CA LEU A 599 6.93 -16.97 21.54
C LEU A 599 7.66 -15.61 21.49
N PRO A 600 7.71 -14.89 20.34
CA PRO A 600 8.43 -13.62 20.27
C PRO A 600 7.81 -12.55 21.19
N CYS A 601 6.47 -12.44 21.25
CA CYS A 601 5.82 -11.45 22.11
C CYS A 601 6.03 -11.76 23.59
N ASN A 602 5.96 -13.04 23.99
CA ASN A 602 6.19 -13.44 25.39
C ASN A 602 7.61 -13.09 25.85
N ARG A 603 8.63 -13.28 25.00
CA ARG A 603 10.02 -12.93 25.35
C ARG A 603 10.23 -11.42 25.46
N ILE A 604 9.64 -10.64 24.56
CA ILE A 604 9.70 -9.18 24.63
C ILE A 604 8.97 -8.67 25.88
N ASP A 605 7.76 -9.17 26.17
CA ASP A 605 7.00 -8.81 27.38
C ASP A 605 7.77 -9.16 28.66
N GLN A 606 8.44 -10.33 28.68
CA GLN A 606 9.26 -10.74 29.82
C GLN A 606 10.45 -9.79 30.05
N GLY A 607 11.14 -9.36 29.00
CA GLY A 607 12.28 -8.44 29.06
C GLY A 607 11.90 -6.96 29.24
N ALA A 608 10.67 -6.57 28.90
CA ALA A 608 10.23 -5.18 28.92
C ALA A 608 10.01 -4.57 30.31
N GLN A 609 10.09 -5.37 31.37
CA GLN A 609 9.85 -4.89 32.74
C GLN A 609 10.80 -3.77 33.18
N ASN A 610 12.03 -3.74 32.64
CA ASN A 610 13.08 -2.82 33.04
C ASN A 610 13.60 -1.93 31.88
N ASP A 611 13.08 -2.07 30.66
CA ASP A 611 13.45 -1.24 29.50
C ASP A 611 12.21 -0.78 28.72
N ALA A 612 11.88 0.51 28.85
CA ALA A 612 10.74 1.11 28.17
C ALA A 612 10.81 0.99 26.63
N ARG A 613 12.02 0.86 26.05
CA ARG A 613 12.18 0.67 24.60
C ARG A 613 11.62 -0.67 24.12
N LEU A 614 11.63 -1.69 24.98
CA LEU A 614 11.08 -3.00 24.67
C LEU A 614 9.55 -3.03 24.71
N LEU A 615 8.89 -2.09 25.41
CA LEU A 615 7.43 -1.95 25.33
C LEU A 615 7.00 -1.49 23.94
N VAL A 616 7.71 -0.51 23.36
CA VAL A 616 7.47 -0.07 21.97
C VAL A 616 7.77 -1.21 20.99
N ALA A 617 8.81 -2.00 21.25
CA ALA A 617 9.11 -3.19 20.46
C ALA A 617 7.98 -4.24 20.55
N LEU A 618 7.38 -4.45 21.72
CA LEU A 618 6.27 -5.39 21.91
C LEU A 618 5.05 -4.99 21.09
N GLU A 619 4.68 -3.70 21.13
CA GLU A 619 3.57 -3.16 20.33
C GLU A 619 3.84 -3.36 18.83
N SER A 620 5.02 -2.92 18.36
CA SER A 620 5.46 -3.04 16.97
C SER A 620 5.55 -4.51 16.49
N THR A 621 6.04 -5.42 17.32
CA THR A 621 6.15 -6.86 17.01
C THR A 621 4.78 -7.52 16.95
N SER A 622 3.91 -7.23 17.92
CA SER A 622 2.56 -7.77 17.95
C SER A 622 1.73 -7.23 16.78
N GLU A 623 1.90 -5.96 16.41
CA GLU A 623 1.23 -5.33 15.26
C GLU A 623 1.67 -5.97 13.94
N PHE A 624 2.97 -6.20 13.73
CA PHE A 624 3.48 -6.85 12.52
C PHE A 624 2.87 -8.24 12.31
N TYR A 625 2.99 -9.12 13.31
CA TYR A 625 2.48 -10.50 13.19
C TYR A 625 0.95 -10.57 13.11
N SER A 626 0.24 -9.69 13.85
CA SER A 626 -1.21 -9.60 13.74
C SER A 626 -1.62 -9.10 12.36
N GLY A 627 -0.92 -8.10 11.80
CA GLY A 627 -1.14 -7.57 10.46
C GLY A 627 -0.95 -8.62 9.37
N GLU A 628 0.12 -9.41 9.46
CA GLU A 628 0.38 -10.55 8.57
C GLU A 628 -0.74 -11.60 8.63
N LEU A 629 -1.25 -11.91 9.83
CA LEU A 629 -2.36 -12.83 10.04
C LEU A 629 -3.69 -12.31 9.50
N VAL A 630 -3.98 -11.03 9.70
CA VAL A 630 -5.17 -10.36 9.12
C VAL A 630 -5.08 -10.31 7.60
N SER A 631 -3.90 -10.03 7.05
CA SER A 631 -3.66 -10.05 5.60
C SER A 631 -3.90 -11.44 5.02
N PHE A 632 -3.46 -12.50 5.71
CA PHE A 632 -3.79 -13.87 5.32
C PHE A 632 -5.30 -14.16 5.40
N ALA A 633 -5.97 -13.75 6.48
CA ALA A 633 -7.41 -13.92 6.64
C ALA A 633 -8.21 -13.22 5.52
N ARG A 634 -7.82 -11.98 5.18
CA ARG A 634 -8.36 -11.23 4.05
C ARG A 634 -8.18 -12.02 2.74
N ARG A 635 -6.97 -12.52 2.45
CA ARG A 635 -6.72 -13.33 1.23
C ARG A 635 -7.63 -14.56 1.16
N VAL A 636 -7.76 -15.32 2.25
CA VAL A 636 -8.58 -16.55 2.26
C VAL A 636 -10.07 -16.24 2.08
N LEU A 637 -10.60 -15.24 2.79
CA LEU A 637 -12.02 -14.90 2.73
C LEU A 637 -12.40 -14.07 1.50
N HIS A 638 -11.44 -13.52 0.77
CA HIS A 638 -11.68 -12.67 -0.41
C HIS A 638 -12.50 -13.36 -1.52
N VAL A 639 -12.49 -14.70 -1.57
CA VAL A 639 -13.31 -15.47 -2.50
C VAL A 639 -14.81 -15.15 -2.40
N ILE A 640 -15.30 -14.72 -1.22
CA ILE A 640 -16.68 -14.31 -1.01
C ILE A 640 -16.97 -13.01 -1.79
N PRO A 641 -16.26 -11.88 -1.53
CA PRO A 641 -16.34 -10.69 -2.37
C PRO A 641 -16.16 -10.95 -3.87
N THR A 642 -15.16 -11.73 -4.27
CA THR A 642 -14.94 -12.07 -5.69
C THR A 642 -16.14 -12.80 -6.30
N SER A 643 -16.77 -13.70 -5.53
CA SER A 643 -17.97 -14.42 -5.98
C SER A 643 -19.19 -13.50 -6.06
N ILE A 644 -19.35 -12.59 -5.10
CA ILE A 644 -20.38 -11.53 -5.14
C ILE A 644 -20.20 -10.67 -6.39
N PHE A 645 -18.98 -10.22 -6.67
CA PHE A 645 -18.68 -9.40 -7.84
C PHE A 645 -18.88 -10.11 -9.17
N HIS A 646 -18.54 -11.40 -9.24
CA HIS A 646 -18.82 -12.19 -10.43
C HIS A 646 -20.31 -12.20 -10.77
N ILE A 647 -21.17 -12.33 -9.77
CA ILE A 647 -22.63 -12.26 -9.94
C ILE A 647 -23.07 -10.81 -10.19
N LEU A 648 -22.46 -9.83 -9.52
CA LEU A 648 -22.74 -8.41 -9.70
C LEU A 648 -22.51 -7.96 -11.15
N ARG A 649 -21.52 -8.50 -11.86
CA ARG A 649 -21.33 -8.20 -13.29
C ARG A 649 -22.52 -8.64 -14.15
N GLN A 650 -23.19 -9.74 -13.79
CA GLN A 650 -24.42 -10.17 -14.45
C GLN A 650 -25.58 -9.22 -14.13
N VAL A 651 -25.66 -8.75 -12.88
CA VAL A 651 -26.61 -7.71 -12.46
C VAL A 651 -26.36 -6.40 -13.21
N MET A 652 -25.11 -5.96 -13.33
CA MET A 652 -24.72 -4.76 -14.08
C MET A 652 -25.15 -4.82 -15.54
N ASP A 653 -24.90 -5.94 -16.22
CA ASP A 653 -25.31 -6.12 -17.62
C ASP A 653 -26.84 -6.02 -17.76
N ILE A 654 -27.58 -6.68 -16.86
CA ILE A 654 -29.06 -6.59 -16.81
C ILE A 654 -29.51 -5.14 -16.63
N LEU A 655 -28.97 -4.42 -15.65
CA LEU A 655 -29.38 -3.05 -15.33
C LEU A 655 -28.98 -2.03 -16.40
N THR A 656 -27.88 -2.27 -17.13
CA THR A 656 -27.34 -1.31 -18.10
C THR A 656 -27.90 -1.53 -19.50
N ASN A 657 -28.00 -2.80 -19.94
CA ASN A 657 -28.26 -3.13 -21.35
C ASN A 657 -29.64 -3.73 -21.60
N HIS A 658 -30.24 -4.41 -20.62
CA HIS A 658 -31.45 -5.23 -20.85
C HIS A 658 -32.71 -4.67 -20.19
N LEU A 659 -32.60 -4.19 -18.95
CA LEU A 659 -33.73 -3.72 -18.17
C LEU A 659 -34.12 -2.30 -18.60
N ARG A 660 -35.33 -2.16 -19.13
CA ARG A 660 -35.86 -0.85 -19.51
C ARG A 660 -36.62 -0.22 -18.36
N GLU A 661 -36.39 1.07 -18.13
CA GLU A 661 -37.16 1.85 -17.16
C GLU A 661 -38.64 1.90 -17.54
N CYS A 662 -39.51 1.82 -16.54
CA CYS A 662 -40.94 1.95 -16.75
C CYS A 662 -41.27 3.42 -17.07
N PRO A 663 -42.02 3.69 -18.17
CA PRO A 663 -42.43 5.05 -18.48
C PRO A 663 -43.38 5.60 -17.41
N THR A 664 -43.36 6.92 -17.20
CA THR A 664 -44.21 7.60 -16.20
C THR A 664 -45.71 7.49 -16.49
N LYS A 665 -46.10 7.15 -17.73
CA LYS A 665 -47.49 6.85 -18.13
C LYS A 665 -47.52 5.60 -19.00
N LEU A 666 -48.42 4.66 -18.69
CA LEU A 666 -48.49 3.36 -19.38
C LEU A 666 -49.93 2.92 -19.67
N ALA A 667 -50.17 2.42 -20.88
CA ALA A 667 -51.44 1.81 -21.25
C ALA A 667 -51.60 0.42 -20.60
N ARG A 668 -52.80 0.11 -20.07
CA ARG A 668 -53.06 -1.15 -19.33
C ARG A 668 -52.74 -2.42 -20.13
N LYS A 669 -52.86 -2.39 -21.45
CA LYS A 669 -52.57 -3.54 -22.34
C LYS A 669 -51.06 -3.84 -22.44
N GLU A 670 -50.21 -2.83 -22.26
CA GLU A 670 -48.74 -2.93 -22.37
C GLU A 670 -48.08 -3.30 -21.04
N MET A 671 -48.85 -3.32 -19.94
CA MET A 671 -48.37 -3.60 -18.59
C MET A 671 -47.63 -4.94 -18.47
N LYS A 672 -48.11 -6.00 -19.12
CA LYS A 672 -47.45 -7.32 -19.08
C LYS A 672 -46.10 -7.30 -19.81
N GLN A 673 -46.01 -6.66 -20.97
CA GLN A 673 -44.77 -6.56 -21.73
C GLN A 673 -43.74 -5.68 -21.02
N GLN A 674 -44.18 -4.54 -20.47
CA GLN A 674 -43.32 -3.59 -19.77
C GLN A 674 -42.87 -4.06 -18.38
N SER A 675 -43.60 -5.02 -17.79
CA SER A 675 -43.22 -5.63 -16.51
C SER A 675 -41.92 -6.45 -16.57
N GLN A 676 -41.51 -6.94 -17.76
CA GLN A 676 -40.22 -7.63 -17.99
C GLN A 676 -39.97 -8.78 -16.99
N LEU A 677 -40.97 -9.64 -16.76
CA LEU A 677 -40.95 -10.66 -15.70
C LEU A 677 -39.77 -11.63 -15.76
N ASP A 678 -39.38 -12.09 -16.95
CA ASP A 678 -38.28 -13.05 -17.10
C ASP A 678 -36.93 -12.43 -16.69
N ILE A 679 -36.68 -11.18 -17.12
CA ILE A 679 -35.49 -10.41 -16.75
C ILE A 679 -35.48 -10.14 -15.24
N ARG A 680 -36.62 -9.76 -14.67
CA ARG A 680 -36.75 -9.54 -13.21
C ARG A 680 -36.56 -10.82 -12.41
N LYS A 681 -36.99 -11.97 -12.91
CA LYS A 681 -36.72 -13.27 -12.30
C LYS A 681 -35.23 -13.58 -12.29
N ALA A 682 -34.53 -13.37 -13.41
CA ALA A 682 -33.07 -13.53 -13.47
C ALA A 682 -32.36 -12.60 -12.47
N LEU A 683 -32.74 -11.32 -12.45
CA LEU A 683 -32.21 -10.34 -11.49
C LEU A 683 -32.43 -10.78 -10.03
N SER A 684 -33.62 -11.28 -9.70
CA SER A 684 -33.94 -11.78 -8.35
C SER A 684 -33.11 -13.01 -7.96
N THR A 685 -32.87 -13.94 -8.88
CA THR A 685 -32.04 -15.13 -8.63
C THR A 685 -30.59 -14.71 -8.32
N HIS A 686 -30.00 -13.84 -9.15
CA HIS A 686 -28.66 -13.31 -8.91
C HIS A 686 -28.55 -12.55 -7.59
N THR A 687 -29.58 -11.78 -7.23
CA THR A 687 -29.64 -11.08 -5.94
C THR A 687 -29.66 -12.07 -4.77
N ALA A 688 -30.42 -13.16 -4.86
CA ALA A 688 -30.46 -14.20 -3.82
C ALA A 688 -29.10 -14.89 -3.64
N ASP A 689 -28.37 -15.15 -4.73
CA ASP A 689 -27.02 -15.72 -4.65
C ASP A 689 -26.04 -14.75 -3.96
N ILE A 690 -26.11 -13.44 -4.26
CA ILE A 690 -25.31 -12.42 -3.57
C ILE A 690 -25.56 -12.43 -2.06
N VAL A 691 -26.83 -12.48 -1.64
CA VAL A 691 -27.21 -12.54 -0.21
C VAL A 691 -26.67 -13.80 0.46
N LYS A 692 -26.70 -14.95 -0.23
CA LYS A 692 -26.15 -16.21 0.30
C LYS A 692 -24.64 -16.10 0.57
N TYR A 693 -23.87 -15.52 -0.35
CA TYR A 693 -22.43 -15.30 -0.14
C TYR A 693 -22.16 -14.29 0.98
N ALA A 694 -22.88 -13.18 1.02
CA ALA A 694 -22.74 -12.17 2.08
C ALA A 694 -23.06 -12.75 3.47
N SER A 695 -24.11 -13.56 3.58
CA SER A 695 -24.51 -14.20 4.84
C SER A 695 -23.43 -15.15 5.38
N GLY A 696 -22.67 -15.81 4.50
CA GLY A 696 -21.61 -16.75 4.91
C GLY A 696 -20.50 -16.09 5.74
N ILE A 697 -20.07 -14.88 5.35
CA ILE A 697 -19.07 -14.13 6.14
C ILE A 697 -19.70 -13.38 7.31
N LEU A 698 -20.91 -12.83 7.15
CA LEU A 698 -21.63 -12.11 8.22
C LEU A 698 -22.08 -13.01 9.37
N ALA A 699 -22.16 -14.32 9.17
CA ALA A 699 -22.41 -15.30 10.21
C ALA A 699 -21.20 -15.52 11.15
N MET A 700 -20.01 -15.07 10.77
CA MET A 700 -18.82 -15.11 11.62
C MET A 700 -18.94 -14.04 12.72
N GLU A 701 -18.51 -14.33 13.94
CA GLU A 701 -18.43 -13.33 15.02
C GLU A 701 -17.12 -12.54 14.93
N SER A 702 -17.16 -11.27 15.35
CA SER A 702 -15.95 -10.46 15.49
C SER A 702 -14.96 -11.14 16.46
N THR A 703 -13.71 -11.28 16.01
CA THR A 703 -12.71 -12.09 16.72
C THR A 703 -11.41 -11.31 16.90
N LEU A 704 -10.86 -11.33 18.11
CA LEU A 704 -9.56 -10.74 18.39
C LEU A 704 -8.46 -11.70 17.92
N VAL A 705 -7.75 -11.31 16.87
CA VAL A 705 -6.66 -12.08 16.26
C VAL A 705 -5.34 -11.36 16.57
N GLY A 706 -4.58 -11.92 17.52
CA GLY A 706 -3.44 -11.23 18.11
C GLY A 706 -3.90 -9.99 18.88
N ILE A 707 -3.53 -8.80 18.41
CA ILE A 707 -4.02 -7.51 18.94
C ILE A 707 -5.05 -6.82 18.05
N ILE A 708 -5.34 -7.35 16.86
CA ILE A 708 -6.26 -6.73 15.90
C ILE A 708 -7.62 -7.43 15.99
N GLN A 709 -8.67 -6.63 16.19
CA GLN A 709 -10.04 -7.13 16.11
C GLN A 709 -10.45 -7.27 14.65
N VAL A 710 -10.71 -8.51 14.23
CA VAL A 710 -11.22 -8.81 12.90
C VAL A 710 -12.74 -8.72 12.93
N ASP A 711 -13.29 -7.73 12.23
CA ASP A 711 -14.72 -7.57 12.03
C ASP A 711 -15.16 -8.15 10.66
N PRO A 712 -15.99 -9.21 10.63
CA PRO A 712 -16.51 -9.79 9.39
C PRO A 712 -17.25 -8.80 8.49
N HIS A 713 -17.95 -7.82 9.07
CA HIS A 713 -18.65 -6.80 8.28
C HIS A 713 -17.65 -5.90 7.55
N GLN A 714 -16.64 -5.40 8.26
CA GLN A 714 -15.54 -4.64 7.68
C GLN A 714 -14.74 -5.45 6.65
N LEU A 715 -14.50 -6.75 6.88
CA LEU A 715 -13.82 -7.62 5.90
C LEU A 715 -14.61 -7.76 4.60
N LEU A 716 -15.94 -7.90 4.70
CA LEU A 716 -16.82 -7.96 3.53
C LEU A 716 -16.81 -6.63 2.78
N GLU A 717 -16.94 -5.51 3.51
CA GLU A 717 -16.91 -4.17 2.93
C GLU A 717 -15.56 -3.88 2.25
N ASP A 718 -14.43 -4.13 2.91
CA ASP A 718 -13.07 -3.99 2.37
C ASP A 718 -12.90 -4.84 1.09
N GLY A 719 -13.39 -6.08 1.14
CA GLY A 719 -13.32 -6.99 0.00
C GLY A 719 -14.14 -6.51 -1.21
N ILE A 720 -15.34 -5.99 -0.96
CA ILE A 720 -16.19 -5.41 -2.00
C ILE A 720 -15.58 -4.13 -2.56
N ARG A 721 -15.04 -3.26 -1.70
CA ARG A 721 -14.30 -2.06 -2.11
C ARG A 721 -13.10 -2.43 -2.98
N LYS A 722 -12.37 -3.50 -2.64
CA LYS A 722 -11.20 -3.94 -3.41
C LYS A 722 -11.56 -4.39 -4.82
N GLU A 723 -12.57 -5.23 -4.97
CA GLU A 723 -13.07 -5.65 -6.28
C GLU A 723 -13.64 -4.46 -7.09
N LEU A 724 -14.29 -3.49 -6.43
CA LEU A 724 -14.77 -2.26 -7.05
C LEU A 724 -13.60 -1.45 -7.63
N VAL A 725 -12.56 -1.24 -6.80
CA VAL A 725 -11.37 -0.48 -7.18
C VAL A 725 -10.65 -1.15 -8.34
N GLU A 726 -10.49 -2.47 -8.30
CA GLU A 726 -9.87 -3.24 -9.38
C GLU A 726 -10.67 -3.11 -10.69
N GLN A 727 -12.00 -3.22 -10.62
CA GLN A 727 -12.86 -3.07 -11.79
C GLN A 727 -12.83 -1.65 -12.36
N ILE A 728 -13.01 -0.60 -11.54
CA ILE A 728 -12.95 0.79 -11.99
C ILE A 728 -11.59 1.09 -12.62
N THR A 729 -10.50 0.70 -11.94
CA THR A 729 -9.14 0.99 -12.39
C THR A 729 -8.80 0.25 -13.69
N THR A 730 -9.29 -0.97 -13.87
CA THR A 730 -9.17 -1.73 -15.12
C THR A 730 -9.96 -1.09 -16.26
N GLU A 731 -11.21 -0.67 -16.02
CA GLU A 731 -12.03 -0.02 -17.06
C GLU A 731 -11.45 1.33 -17.48
N LEU A 732 -10.92 2.10 -16.53
CA LEU A 732 -10.20 3.35 -16.80
C LEU A 732 -8.92 3.11 -17.60
N HIS A 733 -8.13 2.10 -17.23
CA HIS A 733 -6.89 1.78 -17.93
C HIS A 733 -7.14 1.26 -19.35
N MET A 734 -8.14 0.39 -19.56
CA MET A 734 -8.38 -0.21 -20.87
C MET A 734 -9.09 0.72 -21.87
N SER A 735 -9.94 1.63 -21.40
CA SER A 735 -10.81 2.44 -22.29
C SER A 735 -10.13 3.69 -22.85
N LEU A 736 -9.03 4.17 -22.26
CA LEU A 736 -8.40 5.46 -22.59
C LEU A 736 -6.94 5.33 -23.05
N LEU A 737 -6.59 4.19 -23.66
CA LEU A 737 -5.30 3.95 -24.31
C LEU A 737 -5.38 4.31 -25.79
N PHE A 738 -4.77 5.44 -26.15
CA PHE A 738 -4.70 5.89 -27.55
C PHE A 738 -3.39 5.43 -28.17
N ASP A 739 -3.44 4.85 -29.37
CA ASP A 739 -2.25 4.46 -30.12
C ASP A 739 -1.58 5.69 -30.75
N ASN A 740 -0.40 6.04 -30.25
CA ASN A 740 0.40 7.16 -30.74
C ASN A 740 0.80 7.05 -32.22
N LYS A 741 0.65 5.87 -32.85
CA LYS A 741 0.91 5.65 -34.28
C LYS A 741 -0.25 6.10 -35.17
N LYS A 742 -1.47 6.20 -34.63
CA LYS A 742 -2.64 6.67 -35.37
C LYS A 742 -2.75 8.20 -35.25
N PRO A 743 -3.24 8.88 -36.30
CA PRO A 743 -3.49 10.32 -36.20
C PRO A 743 -4.55 10.59 -35.12
N PRO A 744 -4.38 11.65 -34.31
CA PRO A 744 -5.32 11.99 -33.26
C PRO A 744 -6.70 12.34 -33.85
N SER A 745 -7.77 11.73 -33.30
CA SER A 745 -9.15 11.88 -33.81
C SER A 745 -10.10 12.29 -32.68
N ALA A 746 -10.81 13.42 -32.88
CA ALA A 746 -11.77 13.92 -31.90
C ALA A 746 -13.05 13.07 -31.83
N THR A 747 -13.47 12.43 -32.93
CA THR A 747 -14.64 11.55 -32.95
C THR A 747 -14.38 10.31 -32.10
N ASP A 748 -13.24 9.66 -32.33
CA ASP A 748 -12.85 8.43 -31.64
C ASP A 748 -12.70 8.70 -30.14
N PHE A 749 -12.12 9.86 -29.79
CA PHE A 749 -12.00 10.30 -28.39
C PHE A 749 -13.37 10.42 -27.70
N ASN A 750 -14.34 11.07 -28.34
CA ASN A 750 -15.68 11.25 -27.77
C ASN A 750 -16.48 9.93 -27.69
N GLU A 751 -16.31 9.02 -28.65
CA GLU A 751 -16.93 7.69 -28.62
C GLU A 751 -16.39 6.84 -27.45
N GLU A 752 -15.07 6.84 -27.22
CA GLU A 752 -14.47 6.14 -26.08
C GLU A 752 -14.90 6.74 -24.74
N LEU A 753 -14.98 8.07 -24.62
CA LEU A 753 -15.51 8.73 -23.42
C LEU A 753 -16.97 8.33 -23.15
N THR A 754 -17.81 8.29 -24.18
CA THR A 754 -19.22 7.89 -24.05
C THR A 754 -19.34 6.45 -23.59
N ARG A 755 -18.53 5.54 -24.15
CA ARG A 755 -18.49 4.14 -23.75
C ARG A 755 -18.03 3.97 -22.30
N LEU A 756 -17.01 4.71 -21.89
CA LEU A 756 -16.51 4.72 -20.51
C LEU A 756 -17.59 5.23 -19.54
N ALA A 757 -18.27 6.32 -19.88
CA ALA A 757 -19.36 6.87 -19.08
C ALA A 757 -20.49 5.84 -18.86
N GLN A 758 -20.90 5.12 -19.90
CA GLN A 758 -21.92 4.07 -19.79
C GLN A 758 -21.49 2.95 -18.83
N LYS A 759 -20.25 2.47 -18.95
CA LYS A 759 -19.71 1.42 -18.07
C LYS A 759 -19.64 1.85 -16.61
N LEU A 760 -19.06 3.03 -16.33
CA LEU A 760 -18.92 3.54 -14.96
C LEU A 760 -20.27 3.83 -14.31
N ASN A 761 -21.24 4.36 -15.07
CA ASN A 761 -22.61 4.53 -14.59
C ASN A 761 -23.31 3.19 -14.29
N GLY A 762 -23.08 2.16 -15.11
CA GLY A 762 -23.56 0.80 -14.85
C GLY A 762 -23.02 0.21 -13.55
N ILE A 763 -21.72 0.41 -13.27
CA ILE A 763 -21.10 0.01 -11.99
C ILE A 763 -21.80 0.73 -10.83
N ARG A 764 -21.87 2.07 -10.90
CA ARG A 764 -22.49 2.90 -9.85
C ARG A 764 -23.94 2.48 -9.56
N ALA A 765 -24.76 2.29 -10.59
CA ALA A 765 -26.16 1.90 -10.45
C ALA A 765 -26.33 0.51 -9.82
N SER A 766 -25.46 -0.45 -10.20
CA SER A 766 -25.49 -1.80 -9.59
C SER A 766 -25.15 -1.80 -8.10
N PHE A 767 -24.24 -0.91 -7.68
CA PHE A 767 -23.86 -0.73 -6.28
C PHE A 767 -24.98 -0.11 -5.44
N GLU A 768 -25.68 0.88 -6.01
CA GLU A 768 -26.88 1.44 -5.40
C GLU A 768 -27.99 0.39 -5.25
N TYR A 769 -28.12 -0.53 -6.21
CA TYR A 769 -29.09 -1.62 -6.15
C TYR A 769 -28.78 -2.67 -5.07
N ILE A 770 -27.52 -3.10 -4.90
CA ILE A 770 -27.17 -4.17 -3.94
C ILE A 770 -27.00 -3.71 -2.49
N GLN A 771 -26.97 -2.40 -2.24
CA GLN A 771 -26.56 -1.80 -0.96
C GLN A 771 -27.31 -2.37 0.25
N ASP A 772 -28.63 -2.54 0.14
CA ASP A 772 -29.49 -3.02 1.23
C ASP A 772 -29.37 -4.54 1.44
N TYR A 773 -29.03 -5.29 0.38
CA TYR A 773 -28.92 -6.75 0.43
C TYR A 773 -27.61 -7.22 1.08
N VAL A 774 -26.57 -6.40 0.97
CA VAL A 774 -25.22 -6.69 1.50
C VAL A 774 -24.91 -5.86 2.76
N ASN A 775 -25.82 -4.95 3.14
CA ASN A 775 -25.68 -4.03 4.28
C ASN A 775 -24.42 -3.15 4.16
N VAL A 776 -24.23 -2.49 3.01
CA VAL A 776 -23.11 -1.57 2.73
C VAL A 776 -23.62 -0.26 2.14
N HIS A 777 -22.92 0.85 2.36
CA HIS A 777 -23.32 2.15 1.80
C HIS A 777 -22.77 2.34 0.37
N GLY A 778 -23.48 1.80 -0.64
CA GLY A 778 -23.01 1.73 -2.02
C GLY A 778 -22.56 3.07 -2.63
N LEU A 779 -23.37 4.14 -2.50
CA LEU A 779 -23.04 5.46 -3.05
C LEU A 779 -21.83 6.09 -2.36
N ARG A 780 -21.72 5.92 -1.04
CA ARG A 780 -20.59 6.43 -0.24
C ARG A 780 -19.30 5.75 -0.65
N ILE A 781 -19.32 4.41 -0.74
CA ILE A 781 -18.19 3.60 -1.20
C ILE A 781 -17.75 4.05 -2.59
N TRP A 782 -18.68 4.22 -3.54
CA TRP A 782 -18.36 4.72 -4.87
C TRP A 782 -17.62 6.07 -4.83
N LEU A 783 -18.12 7.04 -4.08
CA LEU A 783 -17.51 8.38 -4.00
C LEU A 783 -16.13 8.37 -3.34
N GLU A 784 -15.97 7.64 -2.22
CA GLU A 784 -14.71 7.49 -1.50
C GLU A 784 -13.65 6.81 -2.39
N GLU A 785 -13.98 5.66 -2.97
CA GLU A 785 -13.04 4.86 -3.76
C GLU A 785 -12.69 5.53 -5.10
N PHE A 786 -13.67 6.13 -5.79
CA PHE A 786 -13.39 6.85 -7.03
C PHE A 786 -12.49 8.06 -6.78
N SER A 787 -12.74 8.82 -5.71
CA SER A 787 -11.86 9.93 -5.30
C SER A 787 -10.44 9.44 -4.99
N ARG A 788 -10.31 8.30 -4.30
CA ARG A 788 -9.04 7.69 -3.94
C ARG A 788 -8.24 7.28 -5.17
N ILE A 789 -8.88 6.61 -6.14
CA ILE A 789 -8.28 6.20 -7.42
C ILE A 789 -7.79 7.42 -8.20
N VAL A 790 -8.64 8.44 -8.34
CA VAL A 790 -8.29 9.64 -9.10
C VAL A 790 -7.08 10.35 -8.48
N ASN A 791 -7.09 10.60 -7.17
CA ASN A 791 -6.00 11.30 -6.51
C ASN A 791 -4.69 10.49 -6.48
N PHE A 792 -4.76 9.17 -6.30
CA PHE A 792 -3.61 8.27 -6.43
C PHE A 792 -2.96 8.39 -7.83
N ASN A 793 -3.76 8.33 -8.88
CA ASN A 793 -3.26 8.46 -10.26
C ASN A 793 -2.62 9.83 -10.51
N VAL A 794 -3.15 10.91 -9.92
CA VAL A 794 -2.50 12.23 -9.98
C VAL A 794 -1.11 12.20 -9.34
N GLU A 795 -0.96 11.64 -8.13
CA GLU A 795 0.35 11.53 -7.46
C GLU A 795 1.34 10.72 -8.31
N MET A 796 0.91 9.58 -8.85
CA MET A 796 1.77 8.71 -9.67
C MET A 796 2.18 9.37 -10.99
N GLU A 797 1.29 10.08 -11.69
CA GLU A 797 1.65 10.86 -12.88
C GLU A 797 2.57 12.03 -12.53
N CYS A 798 2.36 12.66 -11.37
CA CYS A 798 3.14 13.82 -10.96
C CYS A 798 4.58 13.47 -10.57
N ASN A 799 4.89 12.20 -10.29
CA ASN A 799 6.27 11.74 -10.05
C ASN A 799 7.24 12.11 -11.18
N ALA A 800 6.76 12.24 -12.42
CA ALA A 800 7.57 12.70 -13.56
C ALA A 800 8.05 14.17 -13.43
N PHE A 801 7.52 14.91 -12.46
CA PHE A 801 7.82 16.32 -12.21
C PHE A 801 8.49 16.58 -10.84
N LEU A 802 8.63 15.56 -9.98
CA LEU A 802 9.13 15.70 -8.61
C LEU A 802 10.62 15.34 -8.50
N GLN A 803 11.32 16.00 -7.57
CA GLN A 803 12.71 15.69 -7.21
C GLN A 803 12.83 14.53 -6.22
N LYS A 804 11.87 14.40 -5.30
CA LYS A 804 11.68 13.22 -4.45
C LYS A 804 10.49 12.46 -5.01
N LYS A 805 10.73 11.28 -5.59
CA LYS A 805 9.66 10.43 -6.12
C LYS A 805 8.90 9.80 -4.96
N LEU A 806 7.59 9.68 -5.11
CA LEU A 806 6.72 9.01 -4.15
C LEU A 806 6.45 7.58 -4.62
N TYR A 807 6.75 6.60 -3.80
CA TYR A 807 6.43 5.21 -4.14
C TYR A 807 4.92 4.94 -4.02
N PRO A 808 4.37 3.98 -4.79
CA PRO A 808 2.96 3.62 -4.71
C PRO A 808 2.50 3.25 -3.30
N TRP A 809 3.34 2.57 -2.51
CA TRP A 809 3.03 2.18 -1.13
C TRP A 809 3.15 3.31 -0.10
N GLU A 810 3.78 4.43 -0.46
CA GLU A 810 3.91 5.63 0.40
C GLU A 810 2.78 6.63 0.18
N SER A 811 1.98 6.46 -0.88
CA SER A 811 0.85 7.34 -1.16
C SER A 811 -0.19 7.25 -0.06
N GLN A 812 -0.68 8.41 0.38
CA GLN A 812 -1.78 8.54 1.35
C GLN A 812 -3.11 7.92 0.86
N TYR A 813 -3.26 7.73 -0.46
CA TYR A 813 -4.43 7.13 -1.07
C TYR A 813 -4.31 5.61 -1.21
N GLN A 814 -3.09 5.08 -1.05
CA GLN A 814 -2.88 3.65 -1.08
C GLN A 814 -3.34 3.02 0.24
N SER A 815 -3.96 1.85 0.14
CA SER A 815 -4.35 1.05 1.29
C SER A 815 -3.79 -0.36 1.13
N GLU A 816 -3.24 -0.91 2.21
CA GLU A 816 -2.78 -2.31 2.21
C GLU A 816 -3.94 -3.31 2.05
N SER A 817 -5.12 -2.99 2.59
CA SER A 817 -6.30 -3.87 2.48
C SER A 817 -7.02 -3.73 1.15
N ILE A 818 -7.02 -2.52 0.58
CA ILE A 818 -7.75 -2.17 -0.65
C ILE A 818 -6.75 -1.50 -1.62
N PRO A 819 -5.78 -2.24 -2.17
CA PRO A 819 -4.74 -1.65 -3.00
C PRO A 819 -5.31 -1.15 -4.32
N ILE A 820 -4.89 0.04 -4.74
CA ILE A 820 -5.14 0.55 -6.09
C ILE A 820 -4.08 -0.07 -7.02
N PRO A 821 -4.50 -0.75 -8.11
CA PRO A 821 -3.57 -1.33 -9.06
C PRO A 821 -2.62 -0.28 -9.65
N TYR A 822 -1.32 -0.62 -9.68
CA TYR A 822 -0.29 0.16 -10.35
C TYR A 822 0.12 -0.51 -11.66
N PHE A 823 -0.23 0.09 -12.79
CA PHE A 823 0.11 -0.43 -14.11
C PHE A 823 1.52 0.00 -14.56
N GLN A 824 2.23 -0.86 -15.26
CA GLN A 824 3.51 -0.47 -15.87
C GLN A 824 3.24 0.48 -17.06
N PRO A 825 3.98 1.59 -17.17
CA PRO A 825 3.89 2.46 -18.34
C PRO A 825 4.15 1.68 -19.63
N THR A 826 3.43 2.00 -20.71
CA THR A 826 3.64 1.34 -22.01
C THR A 826 5.07 1.62 -22.50
N SER A 827 5.77 0.59 -22.99
CA SER A 827 7.18 0.69 -23.40
C SER A 827 7.44 1.89 -24.32
N GLY A 828 8.18 2.89 -23.81
CA GLY A 828 8.54 4.12 -24.54
C GLY A 828 7.61 5.33 -24.33
N GLY A 829 6.55 5.22 -23.52
CA GLY A 829 5.67 6.33 -23.14
C GLY A 829 5.91 6.82 -21.71
N SER A 830 5.75 8.12 -21.47
CA SER A 830 5.81 8.72 -20.12
C SER A 830 4.50 8.62 -19.35
N THR A 831 3.44 8.07 -19.94
CA THR A 831 2.09 8.04 -19.36
C THR A 831 1.83 6.76 -18.61
N TYR A 832 1.31 6.92 -17.40
CA TYR A 832 1.05 5.85 -16.47
C TYR A 832 -0.46 5.51 -16.39
N SER A 833 -1.31 6.52 -16.40
CA SER A 833 -2.75 6.46 -16.09
C SER A 833 -3.64 7.04 -17.21
N PHE A 834 -4.94 6.84 -17.05
CA PHE A 834 -5.96 7.43 -17.92
C PHE A 834 -5.94 8.97 -17.93
N LEU A 835 -5.53 9.63 -16.84
CA LEU A 835 -5.42 11.09 -16.77
C LEU A 835 -4.31 11.59 -17.70
N GLY A 836 -3.17 10.91 -17.66
CA GLY A 836 -2.06 11.11 -18.58
C GLY A 836 -2.48 10.86 -20.02
N GLY A 837 -3.20 9.76 -20.28
CA GLY A 837 -3.76 9.43 -21.60
C GLY A 837 -4.67 10.52 -22.16
N ILE A 838 -5.66 10.97 -21.38
CA ILE A 838 -6.56 12.09 -21.76
C ILE A 838 -5.74 13.35 -22.06
N THR A 839 -4.79 13.70 -21.20
CA THR A 839 -4.03 14.94 -21.35
C THR A 839 -3.10 14.91 -22.56
N GLN A 840 -2.41 13.79 -22.79
CA GLN A 840 -1.60 13.61 -23.99
C GLN A 840 -2.46 13.67 -25.26
N HIS A 841 -3.64 13.05 -25.25
CA HIS A 841 -4.52 13.06 -26.41
C HIS A 841 -5.09 14.46 -26.69
N LEU A 842 -5.52 15.20 -25.66
CA LEU A 842 -5.93 16.61 -25.78
C LEU A 842 -4.80 17.49 -26.33
N ILE A 843 -3.56 17.28 -25.87
CA ILE A 843 -2.37 17.97 -26.37
C ILE A 843 -2.05 17.55 -27.81
N ALA A 844 -2.24 16.30 -28.20
CA ALA A 844 -1.98 15.85 -29.57
C ALA A 844 -3.00 16.44 -30.56
N ILE A 845 -4.28 16.37 -30.20
CA ILE A 845 -5.40 16.83 -31.01
C ILE A 845 -5.35 18.36 -31.22
N THR A 846 -5.02 19.13 -30.18
CA THR A 846 -4.98 20.60 -30.25
C THR A 846 -3.65 21.14 -30.79
N ASP A 847 -2.77 20.29 -31.33
CA ASP A 847 -1.46 20.72 -31.80
C ASP A 847 -1.57 21.78 -32.90
N PRO A 848 -0.75 22.85 -32.89
CA PRO A 848 -0.77 23.89 -33.93
C PRO A 848 -0.53 23.38 -35.34
N SER A 849 -0.06 22.15 -35.57
CA SER A 849 -0.02 21.56 -36.90
C SER A 849 -1.39 21.09 -37.40
N HIS A 850 -2.32 20.76 -36.49
CA HIS A 850 -3.62 20.16 -36.79
C HIS A 850 -4.80 21.09 -36.51
N ALA A 851 -4.71 21.93 -35.47
CA ALA A 851 -5.81 22.77 -35.00
C ALA A 851 -5.35 24.18 -34.59
N PHE A 852 -6.30 25.10 -34.40
CA PHE A 852 -6.07 26.41 -33.81
C PHE A 852 -7.35 26.89 -33.09
N PHE A 853 -7.19 27.74 -32.08
CA PHE A 853 -8.30 28.22 -31.27
C PHE A 853 -9.08 29.36 -31.95
N LEU A 854 -10.41 29.25 -31.95
CA LEU A 854 -11.31 30.33 -32.36
C LEU A 854 -11.99 30.93 -31.14
N LYS A 855 -11.59 32.17 -30.79
CA LYS A 855 -12.09 32.86 -29.60
C LYS A 855 -13.60 33.05 -29.58
N ALA A 856 -14.21 33.38 -30.73
CA ALA A 856 -15.65 33.61 -30.84
C ALA A 856 -16.50 32.38 -30.46
N TYR A 857 -15.98 31.18 -30.73
CA TYR A 857 -16.63 29.91 -30.39
C TYR A 857 -16.14 29.34 -29.05
N GLY A 858 -15.00 29.83 -28.55
CA GLY A 858 -14.34 29.27 -27.38
C GLY A 858 -13.99 27.80 -27.59
N ALA A 859 -13.41 27.44 -28.74
CA ALA A 859 -13.06 26.05 -29.09
C ALA A 859 -11.93 25.99 -30.13
N TRP A 860 -11.24 24.84 -30.19
CA TRP A 860 -10.28 24.51 -31.25
C TRP A 860 -10.98 23.92 -32.47
N PHE A 861 -10.58 24.38 -33.66
CA PHE A 861 -11.07 23.88 -34.93
C PHE A 861 -9.94 23.29 -35.76
N GLY A 862 -10.26 22.24 -36.52
CA GLY A 862 -9.31 21.55 -37.40
C GLY A 862 -8.89 22.45 -38.57
N ARG A 863 -7.58 22.50 -38.87
CA ARG A 863 -7.03 23.32 -39.96
C ARG A 863 -7.51 22.88 -41.34
N SER A 864 -7.82 21.60 -41.52
CA SER A 864 -8.29 21.01 -42.78
C SER A 864 -9.80 20.78 -42.80
N SER A 865 -10.39 20.30 -41.71
CA SER A 865 -11.82 19.96 -41.64
C SER A 865 -12.72 21.16 -41.32
N LEU A 866 -12.20 22.19 -40.64
CA LEU A 866 -13.00 23.28 -40.04
C LEU A 866 -14.13 22.79 -39.11
N GLU A 867 -14.01 21.57 -38.60
CA GLU A 867 -14.90 21.02 -37.58
C GLU A 867 -14.36 21.35 -36.19
N GLU A 868 -15.26 21.43 -35.20
CA GLU A 868 -14.88 21.58 -33.80
C GLU A 868 -14.17 20.31 -33.33
N VAL A 869 -12.98 20.49 -32.78
CA VAL A 869 -12.08 19.40 -32.39
C VAL A 869 -12.06 19.25 -30.86
N VAL A 870 -11.84 20.37 -30.13
CA VAL A 870 -11.91 20.41 -28.66
C VAL A 870 -12.64 21.67 -28.25
N GLY A 871 -13.69 21.54 -27.43
CA GLY A 871 -14.46 22.66 -26.92
C GLY A 871 -15.17 22.35 -25.62
N THR A 872 -16.13 23.19 -25.24
CA THR A 872 -16.90 23.04 -23.98
C THR A 872 -17.61 21.67 -23.92
N ARG A 873 -18.10 21.17 -25.06
CA ARG A 873 -18.76 19.85 -25.15
C ARG A 873 -17.81 18.71 -24.81
N THR A 874 -16.55 18.80 -25.24
CA THR A 874 -15.52 17.81 -24.92
C THR A 874 -15.33 17.69 -23.40
N PHE A 875 -15.24 18.82 -22.68
CA PHE A 875 -15.10 18.80 -21.22
C PHE A 875 -16.36 18.35 -20.50
N ALA A 876 -17.55 18.60 -21.05
CA ALA A 876 -18.80 18.02 -20.56
C ALA A 876 -18.82 16.49 -20.74
N SER A 877 -18.35 15.96 -21.88
CA SER A 877 -18.20 14.52 -22.11
C SER A 877 -17.15 13.88 -21.18
N ILE A 878 -16.03 14.57 -20.93
CA ILE A 878 -15.04 14.13 -19.92
C ILE A 878 -15.69 14.11 -18.53
N ARG A 879 -16.45 15.14 -18.14
CA ARG A 879 -17.19 15.17 -16.87
C ARG A 879 -18.18 14.01 -16.75
N GLU A 880 -18.89 13.67 -17.82
CA GLU A 880 -19.83 12.55 -17.83
C GLU A 880 -19.11 11.21 -17.68
N ALA A 881 -17.91 11.07 -18.24
CA ALA A 881 -17.09 9.87 -18.11
C ALA A 881 -16.46 9.72 -16.73
N ILE A 882 -15.75 10.74 -16.22
CA ILE A 882 -14.89 10.64 -15.02
C ILE A 882 -15.30 11.56 -13.86
N GLY A 883 -16.47 12.20 -13.95
CA GLY A 883 -17.02 13.06 -12.89
C GLY A 883 -16.28 14.40 -12.71
N SER A 884 -16.75 15.18 -11.72
CA SER A 884 -16.11 16.46 -11.35
C SER A 884 -14.69 16.26 -10.78
N MET A 885 -14.48 15.20 -10.00
CA MET A 885 -13.16 14.88 -9.44
C MET A 885 -12.13 14.59 -10.53
N GLY A 886 -12.51 13.90 -11.60
CA GLY A 886 -11.62 13.66 -12.74
C GLY A 886 -11.20 14.96 -13.43
N LEU A 887 -12.11 15.92 -13.59
CA LEU A 887 -11.79 17.25 -14.14
C LEU A 887 -10.84 18.05 -13.24
N VAL A 888 -11.05 18.05 -11.93
CA VAL A 888 -10.16 18.69 -10.96
C VAL A 888 -8.76 18.09 -11.01
N ALA A 889 -8.68 16.76 -11.14
CA ALA A 889 -7.42 16.05 -11.28
C ALA A 889 -6.67 16.42 -12.57
N LEU A 890 -7.38 16.55 -13.69
CA LEU A 890 -6.81 17.05 -14.94
C LEU A 890 -6.29 18.48 -14.78
N ASP A 891 -7.03 19.38 -14.13
CA ASP A 891 -6.55 20.75 -13.86
C ASP A 891 -5.25 20.75 -13.04
N ARG A 892 -5.20 19.94 -11.97
CA ARG A 892 -4.02 19.80 -11.12
C ARG A 892 -2.81 19.29 -11.89
N MET A 893 -2.99 18.26 -12.72
CA MET A 893 -1.90 17.73 -13.55
C MET A 893 -1.42 18.76 -14.58
N MET A 894 -2.35 19.47 -15.22
CA MET A 894 -2.04 20.58 -16.13
C MET A 894 -1.28 21.71 -15.42
N CYS A 895 -1.53 21.98 -14.13
CA CYS A 895 -0.74 22.94 -13.36
C CYS A 895 0.75 22.53 -13.27
N PHE A 896 1.05 21.25 -13.02
CA PHE A 896 2.44 20.77 -12.99
C PHE A 896 3.11 20.85 -14.35
N ILE A 897 2.39 20.51 -15.43
CA ILE A 897 2.89 20.66 -16.79
C ILE A 897 3.21 22.13 -17.08
N ILE A 898 2.33 23.06 -16.72
CA ILE A 898 2.59 24.50 -16.88
C ILE A 898 3.81 24.92 -16.06
N ALA A 899 3.89 24.55 -14.77
CA ALA A 899 5.00 24.95 -13.90
C ALA A 899 6.37 24.52 -14.47
N LYS A 900 6.51 23.26 -14.91
CA LYS A 900 7.74 22.74 -15.52
C LYS A 900 8.10 23.48 -16.82
N ASN A 901 7.14 23.63 -17.73
CA ASN A 901 7.39 24.30 -19.01
C ASN A 901 7.66 25.80 -18.83
N LEU A 902 7.06 26.42 -17.81
CA LEU A 902 7.30 27.81 -17.47
C LEU A 902 8.70 28.02 -16.87
N GLN A 903 9.15 27.12 -15.99
CA GLN A 903 10.55 27.13 -15.51
C GLN A 903 11.54 26.98 -16.66
N GLN A 904 11.27 26.08 -17.61
CA GLN A 904 12.10 25.91 -18.80
C GLN A 904 12.10 27.17 -19.69
N LEU A 905 10.93 27.79 -19.90
CA LEU A 905 10.82 29.05 -20.63
C LEU A 905 11.63 30.15 -19.96
N LEU A 906 11.52 30.31 -18.63
CA LEU A 906 12.31 31.30 -17.88
C LEU A 906 13.82 31.01 -17.95
N LYS A 907 14.24 29.73 -17.97
CA LYS A 907 15.66 29.36 -18.19
C LYS A 907 16.14 29.80 -19.57
N ILE A 908 15.35 29.59 -20.63
CA ILE A 908 15.69 30.03 -21.99
C ILE A 908 15.77 31.56 -22.07
N ILE A 909 14.81 32.27 -21.44
CA ILE A 909 14.80 33.73 -21.41
C ILE A 909 16.07 34.26 -20.72
N ARG A 910 16.45 33.70 -19.56
CA ARG A 910 17.68 34.07 -18.84
C ARG A 910 18.93 33.84 -19.69
N LEU A 911 19.07 32.64 -20.27
CA LEU A 911 20.19 32.31 -21.15
C LEU A 911 20.31 33.24 -22.36
N THR A 912 19.18 33.78 -22.84
CA THR A 912 19.18 34.73 -23.96
C THR A 912 19.52 36.16 -23.53
N LEU A 913 19.16 36.55 -22.30
CA LEU A 913 19.34 37.91 -21.79
C LEU A 913 20.70 38.14 -21.10
N GLU A 914 21.18 37.18 -20.30
CA GLU A 914 22.44 37.26 -19.55
C GLU A 914 23.65 37.75 -20.38
N PRO A 915 23.89 37.29 -21.62
CA PRO A 915 25.06 37.75 -22.40
C PRO A 915 24.92 39.17 -22.98
N VAL A 916 23.71 39.72 -23.06
CA VAL A 916 23.43 41.01 -23.73
C VAL A 916 22.77 42.02 -22.80
N GLU A 917 22.69 41.73 -21.50
CA GLU A 917 21.90 42.45 -20.51
C GLU A 917 22.24 43.94 -20.46
N GLU A 918 23.53 44.29 -20.43
CA GLU A 918 24.01 45.68 -20.41
C GLU A 918 23.66 46.43 -21.70
N THR A 919 23.79 45.78 -22.86
CA THR A 919 23.44 46.38 -24.15
C THR A 919 21.92 46.59 -24.28
N VAL A 920 21.12 45.67 -23.75
CA VAL A 920 19.65 45.78 -23.73
C VAL A 920 19.22 46.87 -22.74
N ALA A 921 19.88 46.98 -21.58
CA ALA A 921 19.61 48.03 -20.59
C ALA A 921 19.89 49.43 -21.15
N ASN A 922 21.00 49.62 -21.88
CA ASN A 922 21.31 50.90 -22.53
C ASN A 922 20.26 51.30 -23.58
N ILE A 923 19.77 50.33 -24.37
CA ILE A 923 18.70 50.59 -25.35
C ILE A 923 17.36 50.83 -24.64
N MET A 924 17.12 50.16 -23.50
CA MET A 924 15.95 50.40 -22.65
C MET A 924 15.93 51.84 -22.13
N ASP A 925 17.05 52.37 -21.62
CA ASP A 925 17.14 53.75 -21.15
C ASP A 925 16.85 54.74 -22.29
N GLU A 926 17.37 54.47 -23.49
CA GLU A 926 17.08 55.27 -24.69
C GLU A 926 15.58 55.21 -25.05
N LEU A 927 14.97 54.02 -25.08
CA LEU A 927 13.53 53.83 -25.34
C LEU A 927 12.62 54.43 -24.26
N CYS A 928 13.07 54.50 -23.02
CA CYS A 928 12.34 55.10 -21.90
C CYS A 928 12.42 56.64 -21.92
N SER A 929 13.43 57.24 -22.56
CA SER A 929 13.55 58.69 -22.72
C SER A 929 12.40 59.28 -23.58
N SER A 930 11.85 60.44 -23.19
CA SER A 930 10.53 60.93 -23.64
C SER A 930 10.50 61.65 -25.00
N THR A 931 11.50 61.51 -25.88
CA THR A 931 11.62 62.34 -27.10
C THR A 931 12.28 61.60 -28.27
N HIS A 932 11.64 60.56 -28.79
CA HIS A 932 12.09 59.93 -30.04
C HIS A 932 11.10 60.09 -31.18
N MET A 933 11.63 60.39 -32.37
CA MET A 933 10.90 60.37 -33.63
C MET A 933 10.35 58.95 -33.88
N PRO A 934 9.17 58.79 -34.51
CA PRO A 934 8.57 57.47 -34.77
C PRO A 934 9.52 56.48 -35.46
N ARG A 935 10.29 56.93 -36.46
CA ARG A 935 11.28 56.11 -37.18
C ARG A 935 12.42 55.63 -36.25
N LYS A 936 13.01 56.52 -35.44
CA LYS A 936 14.04 56.16 -34.46
C LYS A 936 13.54 55.13 -33.45
N THR A 937 12.29 55.22 -33.03
CA THR A 937 11.67 54.24 -32.11
C THR A 937 11.61 52.84 -32.74
N VAL A 938 11.13 52.74 -33.99
CA VAL A 938 11.10 51.46 -34.72
C VAL A 938 12.50 50.93 -35.00
N ASP A 939 13.47 51.80 -35.32
CA ASP A 939 14.87 51.41 -35.52
C ASP A 939 15.51 50.83 -34.26
N LEU A 940 15.23 51.41 -33.08
CA LEU A 940 15.69 50.88 -31.79
C LEU A 940 15.10 49.50 -31.47
N TYR A 941 13.82 49.28 -31.75
CA TYR A 941 13.21 47.95 -31.62
C TYR A 941 13.78 46.94 -32.63
N ASN A 942 14.03 47.35 -33.88
CA ASN A 942 14.70 46.51 -34.87
C ASN A 942 16.14 46.17 -34.46
N LYS A 943 16.84 47.11 -33.81
CA LYS A 943 18.17 46.89 -33.23
C LYS A 943 18.11 45.87 -32.08
N LEU A 944 17.13 45.98 -31.18
CA LEU A 944 16.88 44.97 -30.14
C LEU A 944 16.58 43.58 -30.72
N VAL A 945 15.75 43.51 -31.77
CA VAL A 945 15.45 42.25 -32.49
C VAL A 945 16.73 41.62 -33.03
N LYS A 946 17.64 42.41 -33.62
CA LYS A 946 18.93 41.91 -34.16
C LYS A 946 19.88 41.42 -33.06
N ILE A 947 19.99 42.17 -31.96
CA ILE A 947 20.87 41.83 -30.81
C ILE A 947 20.40 40.53 -30.16
N LEU A 948 19.10 40.43 -29.87
CA LEU A 948 18.54 39.25 -29.20
C LEU A 948 18.48 38.01 -30.11
N ASN A 949 18.44 38.17 -31.45
CA ASN A 949 18.47 37.05 -32.40
C ASN A 949 19.90 36.49 -32.64
N GLY A 950 20.95 37.07 -32.02
CA GLY A 950 22.31 36.52 -32.10
C GLY A 950 23.02 36.70 -33.45
N SER A 951 22.69 37.71 -34.24
CA SER A 951 23.42 38.02 -35.49
C SER A 951 24.62 38.94 -35.21
N ALA A 952 25.67 38.41 -34.59
CA ALA A 952 26.99 39.04 -34.60
C ALA A 952 27.78 38.54 -35.82
N SER A 953 27.34 38.89 -37.04
CA SER A 953 28.27 39.02 -38.15
C SER A 953 28.69 40.49 -38.19
N GLY A 954 29.83 40.78 -37.55
CA GLY A 954 30.48 42.07 -37.71
C GLY A 954 30.82 42.28 -39.17
N GLU A 955 30.23 43.32 -39.77
CA GLU A 955 30.89 44.01 -40.87
C GLU A 955 32.03 44.82 -40.24
N ASP A 956 33.23 44.22 -40.21
CA ASP A 956 34.50 44.88 -40.50
C ASP A 956 35.67 43.90 -40.32
N GLY A 957 36.44 43.68 -41.39
CA GLY A 957 37.77 43.06 -41.35
C GLY A 957 37.85 41.61 -41.83
N GLY A 958 38.35 41.43 -43.05
CA GLY A 958 38.74 40.12 -43.58
C GLY A 958 39.86 39.47 -42.75
N GLY A 959 39.72 38.17 -42.50
CA GLY A 959 40.72 37.35 -41.83
C GLY A 959 40.26 35.89 -41.78
N VAL A 960 40.66 35.11 -42.77
CA VAL A 960 40.61 33.64 -42.74
C VAL A 960 41.53 33.18 -41.61
N ILE A 961 41.00 32.49 -40.61
CA ILE A 961 41.78 31.58 -39.77
C ILE A 961 41.01 30.27 -39.66
N GLU A 962 41.48 29.29 -40.43
CA GLU A 962 41.22 27.88 -40.20
C GLU A 962 41.81 27.48 -38.84
N THR A 963 41.00 26.92 -37.95
CA THR A 963 41.48 25.86 -37.03
C THR A 963 40.36 24.84 -36.82
N VAL A 964 40.72 23.60 -37.11
CA VAL A 964 39.93 22.39 -36.98
C VAL A 964 40.02 21.91 -35.53
N GLU A 965 38.89 21.76 -34.84
CA GLU A 965 38.59 20.59 -33.97
C GLU A 965 37.18 20.67 -33.35
N HIS A 966 36.31 19.78 -33.83
CA HIS A 966 35.09 19.22 -33.23
C HIS A 966 34.48 19.90 -31.98
N ASN A 967 33.51 20.78 -32.22
CA ASN A 967 32.26 20.84 -31.46
C ASN A 967 31.21 21.60 -32.27
N TYR A 968 30.23 20.87 -32.83
CA TYR A 968 29.04 21.46 -33.44
C TYR A 968 28.20 22.14 -32.33
N ILE A 969 28.49 23.40 -32.03
CA ILE A 969 27.56 24.27 -31.30
C ILE A 969 26.51 24.71 -32.32
N LEU A 970 25.43 23.92 -32.44
CA LEU A 970 24.19 24.37 -33.06
C LEU A 970 23.78 25.67 -32.35
N VAL A 971 23.83 26.80 -33.05
CA VAL A 971 23.20 28.04 -32.60
C VAL A 971 21.69 27.77 -32.53
N LYS A 972 21.19 27.42 -31.35
CA LYS A 972 19.77 27.15 -31.12
C LYS A 972 18.97 28.44 -31.36
N ASP A 973 17.92 28.37 -32.20
CA ASP A 973 16.94 29.45 -32.35
C ASP A 973 16.10 29.59 -31.06
N HIS A 974 16.68 30.21 -30.03
CA HIS A 974 16.08 30.34 -28.70
C HIS A 974 14.69 30.99 -28.74
N PHE A 975 14.46 31.95 -29.63
CA PHE A 975 13.15 32.57 -29.83
C PHE A 975 12.14 31.64 -30.49
N GLY A 976 12.58 30.78 -31.42
CA GLY A 976 11.74 29.73 -32.00
C GLY A 976 11.31 28.71 -30.95
N GLU A 977 12.23 28.27 -30.11
CA GLU A 977 11.95 27.39 -28.96
C GLU A 977 11.03 28.06 -27.93
N ALA A 978 11.28 29.33 -27.57
CA ALA A 978 10.43 30.10 -26.66
C ALA A 978 9.01 30.27 -27.20
N THR A 979 8.85 30.56 -28.51
CA THR A 979 7.52 30.66 -29.14
C THR A 979 6.77 29.32 -29.05
N LYS A 980 7.43 28.19 -29.33
CA LYS A 980 6.82 26.86 -29.23
C LYS A 980 6.35 26.55 -27.80
N LEU A 981 7.20 26.82 -26.81
CA LEU A 981 6.86 26.66 -25.39
C LEU A 981 5.71 27.57 -24.97
N MET A 982 5.69 28.83 -25.43
CA MET A 982 4.61 29.75 -25.11
C MET A 982 3.27 29.30 -25.70
N VAL A 983 3.24 28.86 -26.95
CA VAL A 983 2.01 28.32 -27.56
C VAL A 983 1.55 27.07 -26.79
N PHE A 984 2.47 26.18 -26.42
CA PHE A 984 2.16 24.99 -25.64
C PHE A 984 1.54 25.31 -24.27
N ILE A 985 2.17 26.20 -23.49
CA ILE A 985 1.66 26.63 -22.18
C ILE A 985 0.25 27.25 -22.33
N GLY A 986 0.05 28.06 -23.36
CA GLY A 986 -1.20 28.80 -23.57
C GLY A 986 -2.37 27.90 -23.94
N ARG A 987 -2.10 26.85 -24.71
CA ARG A 987 -3.11 25.83 -25.04
C ARG A 987 -3.60 25.13 -23.79
N ILE A 988 -2.68 24.71 -22.93
CA ILE A 988 -3.03 24.08 -21.64
C ILE A 988 -3.79 25.07 -20.76
N GLN A 989 -3.39 26.34 -20.74
CA GLN A 989 -4.06 27.36 -19.95
C GLN A 989 -5.51 27.60 -20.40
N LEU A 990 -5.77 27.61 -21.70
CA LEU A 990 -7.13 27.68 -22.27
C LEU A 990 -7.97 26.46 -21.85
N MET A 991 -7.39 25.26 -21.89
CA MET A 991 -8.07 24.04 -21.42
C MET A 991 -8.46 24.14 -19.94
N ARG A 992 -7.57 24.67 -19.09
CA ARG A 992 -7.86 24.88 -17.65
C ARG A 992 -9.01 25.84 -17.41
N MET A 993 -9.11 26.90 -18.20
CA MET A 993 -10.26 27.82 -18.14
C MET A 993 -11.57 27.12 -18.53
N MET A 994 -11.55 26.25 -19.53
CA MET A 994 -12.72 25.45 -19.92
C MET A 994 -13.13 24.48 -18.81
N ILE A 995 -12.16 23.81 -18.18
CA ILE A 995 -12.39 22.92 -17.02
C ILE A 995 -13.08 23.69 -15.89
N ALA A 996 -12.56 24.86 -15.52
CA ALA A 996 -13.14 25.69 -14.47
C ALA A 996 -14.58 26.12 -14.80
N ASN A 997 -14.85 26.47 -16.06
CA ASN A 997 -16.19 26.83 -16.53
C ASN A 997 -17.18 25.67 -16.47
N GLU A 998 -16.76 24.45 -16.85
CA GLU A 998 -17.59 23.24 -16.78
C GLU A 998 -17.90 22.87 -15.32
N LEU A 999 -16.89 22.86 -14.44
CA LEU A 999 -17.07 22.60 -13.01
C LEU A 999 -18.04 23.59 -12.36
N ARG A 1000 -17.88 24.88 -12.67
CA ARG A 1000 -18.76 25.96 -12.20
C ARG A 1000 -20.19 25.77 -12.68
N SER A 1001 -20.37 25.46 -13.96
CA SER A 1001 -21.70 25.26 -14.55
C SER A 1001 -22.39 24.03 -13.95
N PHE A 1002 -21.65 22.93 -13.81
CA PHE A 1002 -22.15 21.70 -13.21
C PHE A 1002 -22.57 21.87 -11.74
N CYS A 1003 -21.74 22.56 -10.93
CA CYS A 1003 -22.04 22.80 -9.51
C CYS A 1003 -23.27 23.70 -9.35
N LYS A 1004 -23.41 24.76 -10.16
CA LYS A 1004 -24.60 25.63 -10.15
C LYS A 1004 -25.89 24.86 -10.44
N LEU A 1005 -25.83 23.87 -11.34
CA LEU A 1005 -26.99 23.06 -11.72
C LEU A 1005 -27.36 22.02 -10.65
N ASN A 1006 -26.38 21.29 -10.11
CA ASN A 1006 -26.66 20.17 -9.20
C ASN A 1006 -26.65 20.54 -7.71
N SER A 1007 -25.95 21.60 -7.34
CA SER A 1007 -25.74 22.00 -5.93
C SER A 1007 -25.61 23.51 -5.79
N GLY A 1008 -26.61 24.24 -6.30
CA GLY A 1008 -26.61 25.72 -6.31
C GLY A 1008 -26.39 26.37 -4.93
N SER A 1009 -26.91 25.78 -3.86
CA SER A 1009 -26.69 26.27 -2.49
C SER A 1009 -25.23 26.16 -2.04
N LEU A 1010 -24.54 25.06 -2.40
CA LEU A 1010 -23.12 24.87 -2.10
C LEU A 1010 -22.28 25.88 -2.87
N PHE A 1011 -22.59 26.08 -4.16
CA PHE A 1011 -21.92 27.08 -4.98
C PHE A 1011 -22.08 28.49 -4.39
N ALA A 1012 -23.30 28.88 -4.01
CA ALA A 1012 -23.58 30.18 -3.43
C ALA A 1012 -22.79 30.38 -2.13
N ALA A 1013 -22.80 29.40 -1.22
CA ALA A 1013 -22.05 29.47 0.03
C ALA A 1013 -20.54 29.65 -0.20
N LEU A 1014 -19.95 28.83 -1.08
CA LEU A 1014 -18.52 28.91 -1.40
C LEU A 1014 -18.16 30.22 -2.11
N SER A 1015 -19.02 30.73 -2.99
CA SER A 1015 -18.82 32.04 -3.63
C SER A 1015 -18.81 33.18 -2.62
N THR A 1016 -19.78 33.18 -1.68
CA THR A 1016 -19.83 34.18 -0.61
C THR A 1016 -18.60 34.10 0.30
N VAL A 1017 -18.16 32.90 0.66
CA VAL A 1017 -16.93 32.72 1.46
C VAL A 1017 -15.70 33.23 0.70
N ASN A 1018 -15.58 32.94 -0.60
CA ASN A 1018 -14.48 33.44 -1.41
C ASN A 1018 -14.47 34.97 -1.51
N GLU A 1019 -15.63 35.60 -1.72
CA GLU A 1019 -15.74 37.06 -1.75
C GLU A 1019 -15.38 37.71 -0.40
N ALA A 1020 -15.80 37.10 0.72
CA ALA A 1020 -15.44 37.55 2.05
C ALA A 1020 -13.92 37.45 2.27
N LEU A 1021 -13.31 36.29 1.96
CA LEU A 1021 -11.86 36.08 2.11
C LEU A 1021 -11.04 37.02 1.23
N LEU A 1022 -11.46 37.28 -0.01
CA LEU A 1022 -10.80 38.25 -0.89
C LEU A 1022 -10.92 39.68 -0.34
N THR A 1023 -12.01 40.00 0.35
CA THR A 1023 -12.20 41.30 1.00
C THR A 1023 -11.28 41.44 2.21
N ASP A 1024 -11.19 40.42 3.05
CA ASP A 1024 -10.27 40.38 4.20
C ASP A 1024 -8.81 40.46 3.76
N LEU A 1025 -8.44 39.74 2.69
CA LEU A 1025 -7.11 39.86 2.08
C LEU A 1025 -6.80 41.29 1.64
N ARG A 1026 -7.76 41.97 1.00
CA ARG A 1026 -7.59 43.38 0.61
C ARG A 1026 -7.41 44.27 1.83
N HIS A 1027 -8.18 44.07 2.90
CA HIS A 1027 -8.01 44.83 4.15
C HIS A 1027 -6.65 44.58 4.82
N HIS A 1028 -6.18 43.33 4.83
CA HIS A 1028 -4.84 42.98 5.28
C HIS A 1028 -3.75 43.73 4.49
N TYR A 1029 -3.80 43.72 3.16
CA TYR A 1029 -2.81 44.43 2.34
C TYR A 1029 -2.87 45.97 2.50
N HIS A 1030 -4.03 46.54 2.84
CA HIS A 1030 -4.15 47.97 3.12
C HIS A 1030 -3.71 48.34 4.54
N SER A 1031 -3.88 47.46 5.52
CA SER A 1031 -3.63 47.74 6.94
C SER A 1031 -3.23 46.47 7.71
N PRO A 1032 -2.00 45.96 7.50
CA PRO A 1032 -1.58 44.66 8.01
C PRO A 1032 -1.52 44.60 9.55
N ASP A 1033 -1.31 45.73 10.21
CA ASP A 1033 -1.22 45.82 11.68
C ASP A 1033 -2.59 45.62 12.38
N THR A 1034 -3.70 45.83 11.67
CA THR A 1034 -5.06 45.80 12.22
C THR A 1034 -5.89 44.62 11.76
N HIS A 1035 -5.52 44.02 10.61
CA HIS A 1035 -6.24 42.91 10.01
C HIS A 1035 -5.25 41.75 9.81
N PRO A 1036 -5.33 40.65 10.57
CA PRO A 1036 -4.43 39.50 10.40
C PRO A 1036 -4.70 38.77 9.07
N MET A 1037 -3.67 38.12 8.53
CA MET A 1037 -3.77 37.35 7.29
C MET A 1037 -4.65 36.09 7.49
N PRO A 1038 -5.73 35.87 6.72
CA PRO A 1038 -6.63 34.72 6.88
C PRO A 1038 -6.07 33.41 6.26
N GLY A 1039 -4.77 33.15 6.42
CA GLY A 1039 -4.03 32.10 5.70
C GLY A 1039 -4.53 30.68 5.98
N GLU A 1040 -4.83 30.34 7.23
CA GLU A 1040 -5.32 29.00 7.60
C GLU A 1040 -6.67 28.68 6.96
N ILE A 1041 -7.58 29.66 6.91
CA ILE A 1041 -8.91 29.50 6.33
C ILE A 1041 -8.81 29.37 4.80
N ILE A 1042 -7.95 30.16 4.16
CA ILE A 1042 -7.69 30.04 2.71
C ILE A 1042 -7.21 28.63 2.38
N ASN A 1043 -6.26 28.08 3.15
CA ASN A 1043 -5.74 26.73 2.92
C ASN A 1043 -6.83 25.65 3.08
N ALA A 1044 -7.73 25.80 4.05
CA ALA A 1044 -8.83 24.87 4.26
C ALA A 1044 -9.92 24.95 3.17
N VAL A 1045 -10.19 26.15 2.65
CA VAL A 1045 -11.29 26.41 1.69
C VAL A 1045 -10.86 26.19 0.23
N SER A 1046 -9.59 26.41 -0.11
CA SER A 1046 -9.08 26.33 -1.49
C SER A 1046 -9.43 25.02 -2.23
N PRO A 1047 -9.31 23.81 -1.63
CA PRO A 1047 -9.67 22.58 -2.33
C PRO A 1047 -11.14 22.53 -2.74
N TYR A 1048 -12.03 23.10 -1.91
CA TYR A 1048 -13.45 23.17 -2.23
C TYR A 1048 -13.74 24.16 -3.37
N LEU A 1049 -13.03 25.30 -3.40
CA LEU A 1049 -13.12 26.28 -4.50
C LEU A 1049 -12.66 25.69 -5.83
N ASP A 1050 -11.57 24.92 -5.81
CA ASP A 1050 -11.07 24.17 -6.96
C ASP A 1050 -12.14 23.19 -7.49
N CYS A 1051 -12.79 22.44 -6.60
CA CYS A 1051 -13.85 21.48 -6.96
C CYS A 1051 -15.10 22.10 -7.60
N VAL A 1052 -15.39 23.38 -7.31
CA VAL A 1052 -16.55 24.09 -7.87
C VAL A 1052 -16.18 25.06 -9.00
N GLY A 1053 -14.92 25.08 -9.45
CA GLY A 1053 -14.46 25.96 -10.51
C GLY A 1053 -14.45 27.44 -10.15
N ILE A 1054 -14.31 27.78 -8.85
CA ILE A 1054 -14.08 29.16 -8.38
C ILE A 1054 -12.56 29.35 -8.27
N THR A 1055 -11.88 29.23 -9.41
CA THR A 1055 -10.44 29.43 -9.52
C THR A 1055 -10.15 30.31 -10.72
N ASP A 1056 -9.26 31.29 -10.54
CA ASP A 1056 -8.71 32.04 -11.66
C ASP A 1056 -7.40 31.37 -12.08
N ALA A 1057 -7.47 30.70 -13.23
CA ALA A 1057 -6.37 29.96 -13.80
C ALA A 1057 -5.13 30.84 -14.07
N LEU A 1058 -5.33 32.12 -14.44
CA LEU A 1058 -4.27 33.03 -14.90
C LEU A 1058 -3.55 33.74 -13.75
N THR A 1059 -4.22 33.94 -12.62
CA THR A 1059 -3.62 34.57 -11.43
C THR A 1059 -2.93 33.56 -10.50
N LYS A 1060 -3.10 32.26 -10.74
CA LYS A 1060 -2.41 31.22 -9.97
C LYS A 1060 -0.89 31.36 -10.14
N VAL A 1061 -0.16 31.27 -9.02
CA VAL A 1061 1.30 31.35 -9.00
C VAL A 1061 1.88 29.96 -9.27
N TYR A 1062 2.60 29.80 -10.38
CA TYR A 1062 3.28 28.54 -10.76
C TYR A 1062 4.74 28.53 -10.39
N VAL A 1063 5.41 29.69 -10.46
CA VAL A 1063 6.86 29.79 -10.26
C VAL A 1063 7.18 31.05 -9.48
N THR A 1064 7.94 30.91 -8.40
CA THR A 1064 8.58 32.03 -7.70
C THR A 1064 9.99 32.21 -8.26
N SER A 1065 10.17 33.16 -9.18
CA SER A 1065 11.47 33.42 -9.82
C SER A 1065 12.11 34.70 -9.30
N LYS A 1066 13.45 34.75 -9.26
CA LYS A 1066 14.18 36.01 -9.06
C LYS A 1066 13.81 37.00 -10.17
N PRO A 1067 13.82 38.32 -9.92
CA PRO A 1067 13.60 39.32 -10.97
C PRO A 1067 14.49 39.03 -12.19
N ILE A 1068 13.94 39.12 -13.39
CA ILE A 1068 14.68 39.03 -14.64
C ILE A 1068 14.72 40.46 -15.20
N PRO A 1069 15.87 41.15 -15.14
CA PRO A 1069 16.01 42.48 -15.71
C PRO A 1069 15.69 42.44 -17.21
N SER A 1070 15.08 43.52 -17.73
CA SER A 1070 14.72 43.65 -19.15
C SER A 1070 13.75 42.59 -19.72
N LEU A 1071 13.08 41.79 -18.87
CA LEU A 1071 12.10 40.78 -19.28
C LEU A 1071 11.06 41.32 -20.26
N VAL A 1072 10.48 42.48 -19.96
CA VAL A 1072 9.44 43.09 -20.78
C VAL A 1072 9.93 43.37 -22.20
N PHE A 1073 11.17 43.81 -22.38
CA PHE A 1073 11.73 44.10 -23.71
C PHE A 1073 11.94 42.83 -24.51
N TYR A 1074 12.38 41.74 -23.87
CA TYR A 1074 12.41 40.42 -24.50
C TYR A 1074 11.02 40.01 -25.00
N LEU A 1075 9.99 40.16 -24.16
CA LEU A 1075 8.60 39.81 -24.52
C LEU A 1075 8.06 40.70 -25.65
N VAL A 1076 8.36 42.00 -25.65
CA VAL A 1076 7.97 42.91 -26.73
C VAL A 1076 8.61 42.47 -28.05
N VAL A 1077 9.92 42.20 -28.06
CA VAL A 1077 10.64 41.72 -29.24
C VAL A 1077 10.11 40.38 -29.75
N LEU A 1078 9.87 39.44 -28.83
CA LEU A 1078 9.28 38.14 -29.15
C LEU A 1078 7.87 38.28 -29.74
N THR A 1079 7.08 39.22 -29.22
CA THR A 1079 5.74 39.54 -29.75
C THR A 1079 5.86 40.10 -31.17
N LEU A 1080 6.72 41.11 -31.39
CA LEU A 1080 6.93 41.73 -32.70
C LEU A 1080 7.44 40.74 -33.75
N ARG A 1081 8.33 39.80 -33.37
CA ARG A 1081 8.79 38.70 -34.25
C ARG A 1081 7.62 37.83 -34.75
N ASN A 1082 6.61 37.61 -33.90
CA ASN A 1082 5.47 36.77 -34.25
C ASN A 1082 4.29 37.54 -34.90
N VAL A 1083 4.27 38.87 -34.87
CA VAL A 1083 3.25 39.70 -35.56
C VAL A 1083 3.16 39.37 -37.05
N SER A 1084 4.30 39.21 -37.74
CA SER A 1084 4.33 38.86 -39.17
C SER A 1084 3.76 37.47 -39.51
N ARG A 1085 3.48 36.64 -38.50
CA ARG A 1085 2.97 35.27 -38.63
C ARG A 1085 1.47 35.19 -38.34
N MET A 1086 0.84 36.28 -37.91
CA MET A 1086 -0.56 36.34 -37.51
C MET A 1086 -1.35 37.28 -38.43
N HIS A 1087 -2.66 37.08 -38.53
CA HIS A 1087 -3.60 37.96 -39.23
C HIS A 1087 -4.93 37.95 -38.49
N TYR A 1088 -5.64 39.08 -38.46
CA TYR A 1088 -6.98 39.14 -37.89
C TYR A 1088 -8.01 38.84 -38.97
N ASP A 1089 -8.82 37.80 -38.78
CA ASP A 1089 -9.94 37.48 -39.67
C ASP A 1089 -11.23 38.03 -39.06
N GLU A 1090 -11.82 39.04 -39.71
CA GLU A 1090 -13.04 39.72 -39.28
C GLU A 1090 -14.26 38.78 -39.27
N ARG A 1091 -14.33 37.79 -40.18
CA ARG A 1091 -15.45 36.85 -40.26
C ARG A 1091 -15.46 35.87 -39.09
N LEU A 1092 -14.26 35.50 -38.64
CA LEU A 1092 -14.06 34.62 -37.50
C LEU A 1092 -13.96 35.38 -36.18
N ALA A 1093 -13.88 36.72 -36.24
CA ALA A 1093 -13.62 37.61 -35.12
C ALA A 1093 -12.44 37.12 -34.25
N SER A 1094 -11.39 36.61 -34.90
CA SER A 1094 -10.28 35.92 -34.23
C SER A 1094 -8.97 36.11 -34.97
N MET A 1095 -7.87 36.06 -34.21
CA MET A 1095 -6.52 36.04 -34.76
C MET A 1095 -6.19 34.64 -35.30
N THR A 1096 -5.77 34.56 -36.56
CA THR A 1096 -5.42 33.32 -37.25
C THR A 1096 -3.98 33.36 -37.77
N PRO A 1097 -3.32 32.20 -37.98
CA PRO A 1097 -2.00 32.16 -38.59
C PRO A 1097 -2.06 32.51 -40.09
N VAL A 1098 -1.11 33.31 -40.58
CA VAL A 1098 -1.06 33.75 -42.00
C VAL A 1098 -0.88 32.57 -42.97
N HIS A 1099 -0.10 31.56 -42.55
CA HIS A 1099 0.16 30.37 -43.34
C HIS A 1099 0.21 29.12 -42.47
N GLN A 1100 -0.18 27.98 -43.04
CA GLN A 1100 -0.16 26.68 -42.36
C GLN A 1100 1.24 26.26 -41.87
N LYS A 1101 2.30 26.68 -42.57
CA LYS A 1101 3.71 26.46 -42.16
C LYS A 1101 4.10 27.13 -40.84
N TYR A 1102 3.36 28.16 -40.42
CA TYR A 1102 3.57 28.79 -39.13
C TYR A 1102 2.80 28.00 -38.07
N LEU A 1103 3.54 27.22 -37.29
CA LEU A 1103 3.05 26.41 -36.16
C LEU A 1103 2.76 27.30 -34.94
N ILE A 1104 1.89 28.29 -35.12
CA ILE A 1104 1.47 29.23 -34.09
C ILE A 1104 -0.05 29.18 -33.94
N ASP A 1105 -0.49 29.11 -32.68
CA ASP A 1105 -1.87 29.38 -32.27
C ASP A 1105 -1.86 30.79 -31.62
N PRO A 1106 -2.39 31.81 -32.30
CA PRO A 1106 -2.29 33.20 -31.83
C PRO A 1106 -2.92 33.43 -30.46
N GLU A 1107 -4.09 32.83 -30.19
CA GLU A 1107 -4.76 33.01 -28.91
C GLU A 1107 -3.95 32.36 -27.78
N ALA A 1108 -3.48 31.13 -27.99
CA ALA A 1108 -2.63 30.46 -27.01
C ALA A 1108 -1.35 31.27 -26.71
N PHE A 1109 -0.70 31.84 -27.74
CA PHE A 1109 0.47 32.69 -27.54
C PHE A 1109 0.16 33.91 -26.65
N ILE A 1110 -0.97 34.57 -26.90
CA ILE A 1110 -1.44 35.73 -26.12
C ILE A 1110 -1.74 35.33 -24.67
N MET A 1111 -2.38 34.19 -24.46
CA MET A 1111 -2.70 33.69 -23.11
C MET A 1111 -1.45 33.45 -22.28
N THR A 1112 -0.36 32.96 -22.89
CA THR A 1112 0.91 32.82 -22.18
C THR A 1112 1.60 34.14 -21.89
N LEU A 1113 1.50 35.14 -22.78
CA LEU A 1113 1.96 36.50 -22.47
C LEU A 1113 1.26 37.04 -21.22
N ALA A 1114 -0.07 36.93 -21.17
CA ALA A 1114 -0.87 37.35 -20.03
C ALA A 1114 -0.49 36.59 -18.75
N LEU A 1115 -0.37 35.26 -18.84
CA LEU A 1115 0.05 34.40 -17.72
C LEU A 1115 1.44 34.80 -17.19
N LEU A 1116 2.42 34.93 -18.08
CA LEU A 1116 3.80 35.22 -17.69
C LEU A 1116 3.92 36.60 -17.05
N LEU A 1117 3.23 37.61 -17.59
CA LEU A 1117 3.18 38.95 -16.97
C LEU A 1117 2.51 38.93 -15.59
N LYS A 1118 1.53 38.05 -15.35
CA LYS A 1118 0.90 37.85 -14.03
C LYS A 1118 1.77 37.09 -13.02
N GLN A 1119 2.80 36.36 -13.46
CA GLN A 1119 3.77 35.73 -12.56
C GLN A 1119 4.80 36.72 -11.98
N PHE A 1120 4.92 37.92 -12.57
CA PHE A 1120 5.80 38.98 -12.10
C PHE A 1120 4.99 40.13 -11.49
N HIS A 1121 5.70 41.12 -10.92
CA HIS A 1121 5.06 42.32 -10.38
C HIS A 1121 4.22 43.04 -11.43
N SER A 1122 3.08 43.60 -11.02
CA SER A 1122 2.09 44.22 -11.91
C SER A 1122 2.65 45.35 -12.79
N ASP A 1123 3.75 45.99 -12.38
CA ASP A 1123 4.45 47.01 -13.18
C ASP A 1123 4.96 46.47 -14.52
N GLN A 1124 5.35 45.19 -14.59
CA GLN A 1124 5.84 44.58 -15.83
C GLN A 1124 4.72 44.51 -16.88
N LEU A 1125 3.49 44.24 -16.46
CA LEU A 1125 2.31 44.26 -17.32
C LEU A 1125 2.04 45.67 -17.87
N VAL A 1126 2.08 46.68 -16.99
CA VAL A 1126 1.90 48.08 -17.40
C VAL A 1126 3.00 48.53 -18.36
N LEU A 1127 4.25 48.18 -18.07
CA LEU A 1127 5.41 48.49 -18.90
C LEU A 1127 5.29 47.81 -20.29
N PHE A 1128 4.89 46.55 -20.33
CA PHE A 1128 4.69 45.80 -21.58
C PHE A 1128 3.62 46.45 -22.46
N LEU A 1129 2.46 46.78 -21.89
CA LEU A 1129 1.37 47.44 -22.61
C LEU A 1129 1.79 48.83 -23.11
N ASN A 1130 2.50 49.62 -22.30
CA ASN A 1130 3.04 50.93 -22.70
C ASN A 1130 3.96 50.85 -23.92
N HIS A 1131 4.87 49.88 -23.93
CA HIS A 1131 5.83 49.74 -25.03
C HIS A 1131 5.17 49.22 -26.32
N LEU A 1132 4.26 48.24 -26.25
CA LEU A 1132 3.49 47.82 -27.44
C LEU A 1132 2.62 48.96 -27.98
N SER A 1133 2.03 49.76 -27.10
CA SER A 1133 1.25 50.95 -27.45
C SER A 1133 2.09 51.96 -28.23
N ARG A 1134 3.29 52.27 -27.73
CA ARG A 1134 4.26 53.15 -28.41
C ARG A 1134 4.66 52.62 -29.78
N VAL A 1135 4.90 51.31 -29.90
CA VAL A 1135 5.26 50.67 -31.18
C VAL A 1135 4.12 50.76 -32.19
N ALA A 1136 2.88 50.44 -31.78
CA ALA A 1136 1.70 50.58 -32.64
C ALA A 1136 1.51 52.02 -33.13
N CYS A 1137 1.60 53.01 -32.23
CA CYS A 1137 1.53 54.42 -32.58
C CYS A 1137 2.65 54.84 -33.54
N ALA A 1138 3.87 54.32 -33.38
CA ALA A 1138 4.99 54.62 -34.26
C ALA A 1138 4.75 54.06 -35.68
N PHE A 1139 4.27 52.82 -35.81
CA PHE A 1139 3.92 52.23 -37.11
C PHE A 1139 2.79 52.99 -37.83
N VAL A 1140 1.76 53.42 -37.11
CA VAL A 1140 0.67 54.24 -37.68
C VAL A 1140 1.20 55.58 -38.18
N ARG A 1141 2.04 56.26 -37.40
CA ARG A 1141 2.65 57.55 -37.79
C ARG A 1141 3.57 57.41 -38.99
N ILE A 1142 4.41 56.37 -39.04
CA ILE A 1142 5.29 56.10 -40.19
C ILE A 1142 4.46 55.85 -41.45
N TYR A 1143 3.41 55.03 -41.35
CA TYR A 1143 2.53 54.77 -42.50
C TYR A 1143 1.84 56.04 -43.01
N TYR A 1144 1.39 56.90 -42.10
CA TYR A 1144 0.81 58.21 -42.45
C TYR A 1144 1.85 59.12 -43.12
N ASP A 1145 3.06 59.23 -42.56
CA ASP A 1145 4.12 60.05 -43.13
C ASP A 1145 4.55 59.55 -44.53
N ASP A 1146 4.63 58.23 -44.73
CA ASP A 1146 4.99 57.60 -45.99
C ASP A 1146 3.89 57.73 -47.06
N THR A 1147 2.62 57.59 -46.69
CA THR A 1147 1.48 57.80 -47.60
C THR A 1147 1.35 59.26 -48.02
N VAL A 1148 1.55 60.21 -47.09
CA VAL A 1148 1.59 61.64 -47.41
C VAL A 1148 2.77 61.98 -48.32
N GLN A 1149 3.95 61.39 -48.11
CA GLN A 1149 5.12 61.56 -48.99
C GLN A 1149 4.90 60.95 -50.38
N GLN A 1150 4.28 59.76 -50.48
CA GLN A 1150 3.93 59.13 -51.76
C GLN A 1150 2.87 59.95 -52.53
N GLN A 1151 1.87 60.51 -51.86
CA GLN A 1151 0.91 61.42 -52.49
C GLN A 1151 1.55 62.74 -52.92
N GLN A 1152 2.53 63.27 -52.18
CA GLN A 1152 3.30 64.45 -52.60
C GLN A 1152 4.18 64.14 -53.82
N GLN A 1153 4.81 62.96 -53.88
CA GLN A 1153 5.57 62.51 -55.04
C GLN A 1153 4.67 62.19 -56.25
N GLN A 1154 3.48 61.60 -56.04
CA GLN A 1154 2.46 61.40 -57.08
C GLN A 1154 1.88 62.73 -57.56
N LYS A 1155 1.63 63.71 -56.69
CA LYS A 1155 1.24 65.07 -57.09
C LYS A 1155 2.36 65.76 -57.89
N GLN A 1156 3.63 65.53 -57.56
CA GLN A 1156 4.77 66.03 -58.34
C GLN A 1156 4.97 65.30 -59.68
N GLN A 1157 4.66 63.99 -59.76
CA GLN A 1157 4.67 63.21 -61.01
C GLN A 1157 3.47 63.53 -61.91
N GLN A 1158 2.27 63.73 -61.34
CA GLN A 1158 1.06 64.19 -62.04
C GLN A 1158 1.21 65.65 -62.51
N GLN A 1159 1.97 66.50 -61.80
CA GLN A 1159 2.33 67.84 -62.31
C GLN A 1159 3.29 67.80 -63.51
N LYS A 1160 4.05 66.72 -63.73
CA LYS A 1160 4.91 66.54 -64.92
C LYS A 1160 4.18 65.93 -66.11
N GLN A 1161 3.03 65.27 -65.93
CA GLN A 1161 2.17 64.78 -67.00
C GLN A 1161 0.85 65.57 -67.03
N LYS A 1162 0.82 66.69 -67.76
CA LYS A 1162 -0.43 67.42 -68.03
C LYS A 1162 -1.36 66.58 -68.91
N GLN A 1163 -2.45 66.07 -68.37
CA GLN A 1163 -3.77 66.17 -69.01
C GLN A 1163 -4.93 66.02 -68.00
N LYS A 1164 -5.98 66.81 -68.25
CA LYS A 1164 -7.13 67.11 -67.40
C LYS A 1164 -7.94 65.87 -66.99
N GLN A 1165 -8.24 65.75 -65.69
CA GLN A 1165 -9.55 65.33 -65.18
C GLN A 1165 -9.75 65.73 -63.70
N VAL A 1166 -11.02 65.77 -63.30
CA VAL A 1166 -11.66 66.40 -62.12
C VAL A 1166 -11.10 65.90 -60.77
N PRO A 1167 -11.06 66.72 -59.70
CA PRO A 1167 -10.60 66.26 -58.39
C PRO A 1167 -11.67 65.43 -57.68
N GLU A 1168 -11.50 64.11 -57.62
CA GLU A 1168 -12.12 63.31 -56.56
C GLU A 1168 -11.36 63.58 -55.26
N LYS A 1169 -12.09 63.91 -54.19
CA LYS A 1169 -11.57 63.85 -52.82
C LYS A 1169 -11.36 62.36 -52.51
N ASP A 1170 -10.14 61.87 -52.70
CA ASP A 1170 -9.71 60.66 -52.01
C ASP A 1170 -9.70 60.98 -50.51
N GLN A 1171 -10.75 60.56 -49.81
CA GLN A 1171 -10.70 60.42 -48.36
C GLN A 1171 -9.56 59.44 -48.06
N LEU A 1172 -8.73 59.75 -47.05
CA LEU A 1172 -7.92 58.72 -46.43
C LEU A 1172 -8.92 57.65 -45.98
N ASP A 1173 -8.95 56.49 -46.63
CA ASP A 1173 -9.62 55.34 -46.05
C ASP A 1173 -8.90 55.07 -44.72
N ASP A 1174 -9.66 55.11 -43.62
CA ASP A 1174 -9.19 54.89 -42.24
C ASP A 1174 -8.74 53.43 -42.05
N VAL A 1175 -7.65 53.02 -42.71
CA VAL A 1175 -7.13 51.65 -42.64
C VAL A 1175 -5.86 51.65 -41.82
N LEU A 1176 -5.92 51.04 -40.63
CA LEU A 1176 -4.74 50.70 -39.85
C LEU A 1176 -3.77 49.83 -40.67
N PRO A 1177 -2.46 50.11 -40.64
CA PRO A 1177 -1.46 49.20 -41.21
C PRO A 1177 -1.61 47.81 -40.59
N SER A 1178 -1.52 46.75 -41.39
CA SER A 1178 -1.75 45.37 -40.93
C SER A 1178 -0.93 44.99 -39.71
N THR A 1179 0.32 45.46 -39.62
CA THR A 1179 1.20 45.24 -38.46
C THR A 1179 0.69 45.97 -37.20
N ALA A 1180 0.20 47.21 -37.34
CA ALA A 1180 -0.35 47.98 -36.22
C ALA A 1180 -1.70 47.40 -35.76
N GLU A 1181 -2.55 47.00 -36.70
CA GLU A 1181 -3.83 46.30 -36.45
C GLU A 1181 -3.62 45.04 -35.60
N ILE A 1182 -2.66 44.18 -35.97
CA ILE A 1182 -2.34 42.97 -35.20
C ILE A 1182 -1.87 43.31 -33.78
N ILE A 1183 -1.01 44.33 -33.62
CA ILE A 1183 -0.53 44.75 -32.29
C ILE A 1183 -1.70 45.27 -31.44
N VAL A 1184 -2.64 46.02 -32.02
CA VAL A 1184 -3.86 46.49 -31.33
C VAL A 1184 -4.66 45.30 -30.80
N HIS A 1185 -4.89 44.27 -31.61
CA HIS A 1185 -5.63 43.08 -31.19
C HIS A 1185 -4.90 42.32 -30.07
N ILE A 1186 -3.57 42.21 -30.14
CA ILE A 1186 -2.77 41.59 -29.06
C ILE A 1186 -2.88 42.41 -27.77
N VAL A 1187 -2.74 43.74 -27.81
CA VAL A 1187 -2.87 44.61 -26.63
C VAL A 1187 -4.24 44.46 -25.98
N ARG A 1188 -5.32 44.47 -26.79
CA ARG A 1188 -6.69 44.27 -26.30
C ARG A 1188 -6.86 42.90 -25.66
N ALA A 1189 -6.38 41.84 -26.32
CA ALA A 1189 -6.52 40.48 -25.83
C ALA A 1189 -5.71 40.21 -24.55
N VAL A 1190 -4.48 40.77 -24.43
CA VAL A 1190 -3.69 40.69 -23.19
C VAL A 1190 -4.38 41.46 -22.06
N ALA A 1191 -4.91 42.66 -22.33
CA ALA A 1191 -5.61 43.46 -21.32
C ALA A 1191 -6.89 42.76 -20.82
N GLU A 1192 -7.65 42.15 -21.74
CA GLU A 1192 -8.83 41.35 -21.42
C GLU A 1192 -8.45 40.12 -20.58
N ALA A 1193 -7.46 39.34 -21.01
CA ALA A 1193 -7.01 38.15 -20.29
C ALA A 1193 -6.45 38.46 -18.89
N THR A 1194 -5.83 39.62 -18.71
CA THR A 1194 -5.28 40.05 -17.41
C THR A 1194 -6.29 40.76 -16.51
N GLY A 1195 -7.52 40.99 -16.98
CA GLY A 1195 -8.58 41.65 -16.23
C GLY A 1195 -8.36 43.14 -15.99
N ILE A 1196 -7.58 43.82 -16.85
CA ILE A 1196 -7.37 45.26 -16.76
C ILE A 1196 -8.67 45.98 -17.16
N PRO A 1197 -9.20 46.91 -16.33
CA PRO A 1197 -10.34 47.73 -16.72
C PRO A 1197 -10.05 48.50 -18.01
N THR A 1198 -11.01 48.56 -18.92
CA THR A 1198 -10.87 49.29 -20.20
C THR A 1198 -10.43 50.75 -19.99
N LEU A 1199 -10.89 51.38 -18.90
CA LEU A 1199 -10.50 52.74 -18.54
C LEU A 1199 -8.99 52.87 -18.24
N ASP A 1200 -8.41 51.89 -17.54
CA ASP A 1200 -6.98 51.88 -17.19
C ASP A 1200 -6.12 51.55 -18.41
N LEU A 1201 -6.59 50.67 -19.30
CA LEU A 1201 -5.95 50.43 -20.60
C LEU A 1201 -5.88 51.72 -21.43
N HIS A 1202 -6.94 52.54 -21.43
CA HIS A 1202 -6.94 53.79 -22.20
C HIS A 1202 -6.09 54.91 -21.62
N ARG A 1203 -5.55 54.75 -20.40
CA ARG A 1203 -4.51 55.66 -19.87
C ARG A 1203 -3.18 55.45 -20.58
N THR A 1204 -2.96 54.27 -21.16
CA THR A 1204 -1.70 53.87 -21.80
C THR A 1204 -1.84 53.66 -23.32
N PHE A 1205 -3.06 53.33 -23.79
CA PHE A 1205 -3.35 53.04 -25.20
C PHE A 1205 -4.50 53.92 -25.77
N PRO A 1206 -4.28 54.67 -26.88
CA PRO A 1206 -5.31 55.54 -27.44
C PRO A 1206 -6.58 54.79 -27.84
N ALA A 1207 -7.74 55.21 -27.30
CA ALA A 1207 -9.04 54.62 -27.64
C ALA A 1207 -9.38 54.71 -29.13
N THR A 1208 -8.85 55.73 -29.82
CA THR A 1208 -8.97 55.92 -31.26
C THR A 1208 -8.25 54.85 -32.09
N LEU A 1209 -7.47 53.95 -31.50
CA LEU A 1209 -6.89 52.81 -32.20
C LEU A 1209 -7.72 51.52 -32.01
N CYS A 1210 -8.75 51.55 -31.15
CA CYS A 1210 -9.57 50.38 -30.80
C CYS A 1210 -10.92 50.27 -31.55
N GLY A 1211 -11.24 51.20 -32.45
CA GLY A 1211 -12.50 51.22 -33.21
C GLY A 1211 -12.54 50.26 -34.41
N ASP A 1212 -13.72 50.07 -35.00
CA ASP A 1212 -13.94 49.26 -36.20
C ASP A 1212 -13.45 50.00 -37.46
N PHE A 1213 -12.13 49.94 -37.72
CA PHE A 1213 -11.46 50.69 -38.79
C PHE A 1213 -11.42 49.98 -40.16
N ARG A 1214 -12.52 49.32 -40.56
CA ARG A 1214 -12.74 48.89 -41.96
C ARG A 1214 -14.24 48.83 -42.25
N ILE A 1215 -14.72 49.66 -43.16
CA ILE A 1215 -16.04 49.50 -43.79
C ILE A 1215 -15.78 49.16 -45.28
N PRO A 1216 -16.52 48.22 -45.88
CA PRO A 1216 -16.15 47.56 -47.13
C PRO A 1216 -15.96 48.51 -48.29
N VAL A 1217 -14.88 48.25 -49.05
CA VAL A 1217 -14.72 48.71 -50.43
C VAL A 1217 -16.02 48.42 -51.16
N SER A 1218 -16.74 49.48 -51.55
CA SER A 1218 -17.92 49.37 -52.39
C SER A 1218 -17.52 48.62 -53.65
N LYS A 1219 -17.99 47.38 -53.81
CA LYS A 1219 -18.01 46.72 -55.12
C LYS A 1219 -18.82 47.61 -56.05
N GLY A 1220 -18.13 48.36 -56.90
CA GLY A 1220 -18.75 48.99 -58.04
C GLY A 1220 -19.49 47.92 -58.83
N LYS A 1221 -20.78 48.16 -59.08
CA LYS A 1221 -21.51 47.44 -60.12
C LYS A 1221 -20.78 47.63 -61.45
N LYS A 1222 -20.29 46.54 -62.02
CA LYS A 1222 -20.65 46.13 -63.38
C LYS A 1222 -20.90 44.64 -63.39
#